data_AF-A0A2Z2KLD1-F1
#
_entry.id   AF-A0A2Z2KLD1-F1
#
_cell.length_a   1.000
_cell.length_b   1.000
_cell.length_c   1.000
_cell.angle_alpha   90.00
_cell.angle_beta   90.00
_cell.angle_gamma   90.00
#
_symmetry.space_group_name_H-M   'P 1'
#
loop_
_entity.id
_entity.type
_entity.pdbx_description
1 polymer ?
#
loop_
_entity_poly.entity_id
_entity_poly.type
_entity_poly.pdbx_seq_one_letter_code
_entity_poly.pdbx_strand_id
1 'polypeptide(L)'
;MKPTKLVYSAPSNGYPEWNNNPELFQINRMAAHAVTLPYDSLEQVLDGDLTASSSYLSLNSIWKFAWARNAEERIRDFYRPDFDISNWADMPVPSHWQLEGYDYPQYTNVNYPWIKAEPELKAPFAPTGYNPVGSYVRSFSIPEAWAGQPVFLSFQGVESAFYVWVNGELVGYSEDTYTPADFDITPYLQEGENKLAVEVYRWCDGSWLEDQDFWRMSGIIRDVYLYTSPEVRLYDYFVNTDLDDNYEHAKLRLRTKLVNETDGKDAGQLTVQAQLYDQLRQPVLGEPLTLKAALGAADELTLEEAVDVRSPLKWSAEQPNLYTLVITLLDEAGKVIQRTGCRIGFRKFEIKDGLMQINGKRILFQGVNRHEFSCDSGRALSYEHTSDMLRDVQLMKSHNINAVRTSHYPNHPKWYDLCNEYGLYVIDETNLETHGSWTYGQQELGDAIPGSKPEWTANVLDRANSMFQRDKNHPSIVIWSLGNESFGGDNFIQMHEFFREQDPSRVVHYEGAFHWRASDASSDIESHMYTPPHKVEEYARNAPKKPFILCEYSHAMGNSCGGLKEYWQLFHKYPILQGGFIWDWVDQAIRRQTEDGQTIMAYGGDFGEDVHDGNFCGNGLIFADRTISPKLYEVKKCYESVTITTEDVFGGKFNIQNNYLFTNLDEFEIEWELLCSGESAGVGRLPIAGEPGETSVIDISGIYPAARKAGEEWILTLRLAKLNAAAWEKELSSEVAFEQFVLLLPVAGGDAEADEPETAAPLTLERSAATLTISGAGFSAGFSTVTGLLESYSSAGRELLQAPVVPNFWRATTDNDRGNHLPERAAAWRAASLERQLLDFSAEQVGDEAVRVTAEFAFPAAPGSQCTLVYEIRRNGEMESRMAFAPGEGLPELPEIGVRLELAPELDRLSWYGRGPFESYWDRKGGAAIGRYEGLVRDQMVPYLRPQECGNKTEVRSADIVDAQGSGLRIAGLPLVELNVLPYTPFELEEYTHPHLLPESAHTSVRINAAQMGVGGNDSWGALTLPEYTLYANRVYQLAFTLQRCGL
;
A
#
# COMPACT_ATOMS: atom_id res chain seq x y z
N MET A 1 -4.79 -40.21 27.17
CA MET A 1 -3.53 -41.01 27.16
C MET A 1 -2.47 -40.04 27.66
N LYS A 2 -1.64 -40.36 28.68
CA LYS A 2 -0.62 -39.39 29.12
C LYS A 2 0.25 -38.96 27.94
N PRO A 3 0.52 -37.66 27.76
CA PRO A 3 1.42 -37.22 26.70
C PRO A 3 2.75 -37.92 26.89
N THR A 4 3.20 -38.62 25.84
CA THR A 4 4.47 -39.32 25.83
C THR A 4 5.50 -38.48 25.10
N LYS A 5 6.75 -38.55 25.57
CA LYS A 5 7.87 -37.97 24.84
C LYS A 5 7.93 -38.50 23.41
N LEU A 6 8.37 -37.65 22.50
CA LEU A 6 8.61 -37.97 21.10
C LEU A 6 9.57 -39.15 21.01
N VAL A 7 9.16 -40.18 20.29
CA VAL A 7 10.06 -41.25 19.85
C VAL A 7 10.62 -40.84 18.50
N TYR A 8 11.74 -40.13 18.53
CA TYR A 8 12.35 -39.59 17.33
C TYR A 8 13.00 -40.68 16.47
N SER A 9 12.76 -40.60 15.15
CA SER A 9 13.46 -41.36 14.13
C SER A 9 13.89 -40.42 13.02
N ALA A 10 15.18 -40.42 12.69
CA ALA A 10 15.70 -39.61 11.60
C ALA A 10 15.10 -40.01 10.24
N PRO A 11 15.04 -39.09 9.26
CA PRO A 11 14.54 -39.37 7.92
C PRO A 11 15.32 -40.51 7.25
N SER A 12 14.60 -41.37 6.53
CA SER A 12 15.19 -42.59 5.96
C SER A 12 16.11 -42.34 4.76
N ASN A 13 16.00 -41.18 4.10
CA ASN A 13 16.80 -40.80 2.94
C ASN A 13 18.20 -40.26 3.30
N GLY A 14 18.50 -40.11 4.60
CA GLY A 14 19.80 -39.67 5.11
C GLY A 14 20.03 -38.15 5.11
N TYR A 15 19.04 -37.35 4.69
CA TYR A 15 19.05 -35.90 4.84
C TYR A 15 18.33 -35.49 6.13
N PRO A 16 18.69 -34.34 6.74
CA PRO A 16 17.91 -33.79 7.86
C PRO A 16 16.52 -33.36 7.38
N GLU A 17 15.60 -33.16 8.33
CA GLU A 17 14.21 -32.77 8.07
C GLU A 17 14.12 -31.56 7.13
N TRP A 18 14.91 -30.51 7.38
CA TRP A 18 14.89 -29.24 6.62
C TRP A 18 15.45 -29.30 5.20
N ASN A 19 15.96 -30.45 4.72
CA ASN A 19 16.58 -30.54 3.41
C ASN A 19 16.12 -31.80 2.65
N ASN A 20 15.51 -31.61 1.48
CA ASN A 20 15.09 -32.70 0.59
C ASN A 20 14.08 -33.68 1.25
N ASN A 21 13.20 -33.16 2.09
CA ASN A 21 12.04 -33.86 2.66
C ASN A 21 10.81 -32.94 2.70
N PRO A 22 10.31 -32.43 1.54
CA PRO A 22 9.18 -31.50 1.51
C PRO A 22 7.88 -32.09 2.09
N GLU A 23 7.78 -33.42 2.20
CA GLU A 23 6.70 -34.13 2.89
C GLU A 23 6.81 -34.13 4.43
N LEU A 24 7.95 -33.73 5.00
CA LEU A 24 8.28 -33.72 6.43
C LEU A 24 8.51 -32.28 6.95
N PHE A 25 7.49 -31.46 6.84
CA PHE A 25 7.48 -30.06 7.28
C PHE A 25 7.19 -29.88 8.79
N GLN A 26 6.89 -30.97 9.51
CA GLN A 26 6.62 -30.93 10.95
C GLN A 26 6.99 -32.25 11.65
N ILE A 27 7.44 -32.15 12.91
CA ILE A 27 7.58 -33.28 13.83
C ILE A 27 6.97 -32.90 15.17
N ASN A 28 6.00 -33.69 15.64
CA ASN A 28 5.35 -33.54 16.95
C ASN A 28 4.69 -32.16 17.19
N ARG A 29 4.42 -31.40 16.12
CA ARG A 29 3.58 -30.20 16.14
C ARG A 29 2.12 -30.61 16.33
N MET A 30 1.39 -29.86 17.15
CA MET A 30 -0.04 -30.05 17.33
C MET A 30 -0.79 -29.70 16.04
N ALA A 31 -1.95 -30.31 15.82
CA ALA A 31 -2.80 -29.94 14.69
C ALA A 31 -3.27 -28.48 14.82
N ALA A 32 -3.28 -27.75 13.71
CA ALA A 32 -3.73 -26.36 13.70
C ALA A 32 -5.18 -26.23 14.20
N HIS A 33 -5.45 -25.17 14.97
CA HIS A 33 -6.76 -24.90 15.57
C HIS A 33 -7.00 -23.39 15.70
N ALA A 34 -8.26 -22.99 15.93
CA ALA A 34 -8.58 -21.63 16.35
C ALA A 34 -8.02 -21.37 17.77
N VAL A 35 -7.91 -20.11 18.15
CA VAL A 35 -7.45 -19.77 19.51
C VAL A 35 -8.45 -20.28 20.55
N THR A 36 -8.06 -21.28 21.34
CA THR A 36 -8.89 -21.88 22.40
C THR A 36 -8.38 -21.63 23.82
N LEU A 37 -7.35 -20.79 23.95
CA LEU A 37 -6.75 -20.44 25.25
C LEU A 37 -7.86 -20.06 26.27
N PRO A 38 -7.87 -20.68 27.47
CA PRO A 38 -8.91 -20.43 28.45
C PRO A 38 -8.82 -19.02 29.05
N TYR A 39 -9.97 -18.38 29.26
CA TYR A 39 -10.11 -17.19 30.09
C TYR A 39 -10.67 -17.53 31.47
N ASP A 40 -10.29 -16.74 32.48
CA ASP A 40 -10.65 -16.95 33.88
C ASP A 40 -12.11 -16.55 34.18
N SER A 41 -12.63 -15.59 33.42
CA SER A 41 -13.94 -14.95 33.66
C SER A 41 -14.67 -14.63 32.36
N LEU A 42 -15.97 -14.33 32.48
CA LEU A 42 -16.76 -13.86 31.35
C LEU A 42 -16.22 -12.50 30.85
N GLU A 43 -15.86 -11.63 31.77
CA GLU A 43 -15.37 -10.28 31.50
C GLU A 43 -14.13 -10.30 30.62
N GLN A 44 -13.16 -11.18 30.91
CA GLN A 44 -11.97 -11.32 30.08
C GLN A 44 -12.29 -11.82 28.65
N VAL A 45 -13.25 -12.75 28.47
CA VAL A 45 -13.68 -13.17 27.12
C VAL A 45 -14.30 -12.00 26.36
N LEU A 46 -15.08 -11.16 27.04
CA LEU A 46 -15.71 -9.97 26.47
C LEU A 46 -14.70 -8.87 26.12
N ASP A 47 -13.60 -8.77 26.86
CA ASP A 47 -12.50 -7.86 26.56
C ASP A 47 -11.67 -8.35 25.37
N GLY A 48 -11.46 -9.68 25.27
CA GLY A 48 -10.77 -10.34 24.16
C GLY A 48 -9.25 -10.19 24.20
N ASP A 49 -8.69 -9.90 25.37
CA ASP A 49 -7.24 -9.81 25.58
C ASP A 49 -6.69 -11.11 26.17
N LEU A 50 -6.12 -11.95 25.31
CA LEU A 50 -5.52 -13.24 25.67
C LEU A 50 -4.38 -13.09 26.67
N THR A 51 -3.64 -11.97 26.61
CA THR A 51 -2.45 -11.74 27.46
C THR A 51 -2.82 -11.50 28.92
N ALA A 52 -4.08 -11.16 29.19
CA ALA A 52 -4.62 -10.96 30.53
C ALA A 52 -5.07 -12.27 31.23
N SER A 53 -5.09 -13.40 30.50
CA SER A 53 -5.49 -14.70 31.07
C SER A 53 -4.43 -15.28 31.99
N SER A 54 -4.84 -15.85 33.12
CA SER A 54 -3.93 -16.61 33.99
C SER A 54 -3.38 -17.90 33.34
N SER A 55 -3.96 -18.32 32.22
CA SER A 55 -3.51 -19.45 31.40
C SER A 55 -2.48 -19.07 30.33
N TYR A 56 -2.08 -17.80 30.24
CA TYR A 56 -1.08 -17.29 29.30
C TYR A 56 0.20 -16.86 30.01
N LEU A 57 1.36 -17.17 29.43
CA LEU A 57 2.67 -16.71 29.90
C LEU A 57 3.59 -16.37 28.72
N SER A 58 3.85 -15.09 28.51
CA SER A 58 4.77 -14.65 27.45
C SER A 58 6.20 -15.15 27.68
N LEU A 59 6.85 -15.55 26.59
CA LEU A 59 8.27 -15.81 26.48
C LEU A 59 8.97 -14.80 25.54
N ASN A 60 8.36 -13.64 25.31
CA ASN A 60 9.06 -12.52 24.68
C ASN A 60 9.97 -11.86 25.72
N SER A 61 11.24 -11.71 25.37
CA SER A 61 12.28 -11.11 26.22
C SER A 61 13.62 -11.16 25.48
N ILE A 62 14.70 -10.86 26.18
CA ILE A 62 16.04 -11.21 25.76
C ILE A 62 16.30 -12.72 25.95
N TRP A 63 16.81 -13.38 24.92
CA TRP A 63 17.29 -14.76 24.94
C TRP A 63 18.80 -14.78 24.72
N LYS A 64 19.48 -15.86 25.13
CA LYS A 64 20.86 -16.11 24.75
C LYS A 64 20.95 -16.58 23.31
N PHE A 65 21.89 -16.05 22.56
CA PHE A 65 21.99 -16.29 21.12
C PHE A 65 23.43 -16.58 20.68
N ALA A 66 23.56 -17.52 19.76
CA ALA A 66 24.76 -17.79 19.00
C ALA A 66 24.41 -17.97 17.52
N TRP A 67 25.28 -17.47 16.65
CA TRP A 67 25.12 -17.52 15.21
C TRP A 67 26.24 -18.35 14.57
N ALA A 68 25.88 -19.16 13.57
CA ALA A 68 26.83 -19.90 12.75
C ALA A 68 26.55 -19.68 11.26
N ARG A 69 27.60 -19.73 10.44
CA ARG A 69 27.52 -19.51 8.99
C ARG A 69 26.68 -20.57 8.26
N ASN A 70 26.69 -21.79 8.76
CA ASN A 70 26.01 -22.94 8.18
C ASN A 70 25.76 -24.03 9.23
N ALA A 71 25.03 -25.07 8.84
CA ALA A 71 24.68 -26.20 9.68
C ALA A 71 25.91 -26.99 10.20
N GLU A 72 27.02 -27.02 9.47
CA GLU A 72 28.21 -27.76 9.90
C GLU A 72 28.95 -27.08 11.06
N GLU A 73 28.99 -25.75 11.03
CA GLU A 73 29.66 -24.87 12.00
C GLU A 73 28.83 -24.59 13.27
N ARG A 74 27.56 -25.02 13.30
CA ARG A 74 26.66 -24.77 14.43
C ARG A 74 27.09 -25.46 15.73
N ILE A 75 26.63 -24.93 16.86
CA ILE A 75 26.91 -25.47 18.19
C ILE A 75 25.96 -26.65 18.49
N ARG A 76 26.31 -27.86 18.05
CA ARG A 76 25.41 -29.02 18.04
C ARG A 76 24.81 -29.42 19.40
N ASP A 77 25.54 -29.23 20.50
CA ASP A 77 25.14 -29.75 21.83
C ASP A 77 24.55 -28.67 22.75
N PHE A 78 24.24 -27.47 22.23
CA PHE A 78 23.80 -26.33 23.02
C PHE A 78 22.50 -26.56 23.82
N TYR A 79 21.64 -27.47 23.33
CA TYR A 79 20.38 -27.85 23.95
C TYR A 79 20.56 -28.61 25.27
N ARG A 80 21.73 -29.21 25.53
CA ARG A 80 21.97 -30.03 26.73
C ARG A 80 21.84 -29.18 28.01
N PRO A 81 21.28 -29.71 29.11
CA PRO A 81 21.01 -28.92 30.32
C PRO A 81 22.26 -28.25 30.92
N ASP A 82 23.41 -28.91 30.82
CA ASP A 82 24.69 -28.51 31.41
C ASP A 82 25.60 -27.71 30.45
N PHE A 83 25.14 -27.40 29.24
CA PHE A 83 25.89 -26.59 28.28
C PHE A 83 25.98 -25.13 28.75
N ASP A 84 27.21 -24.61 28.86
CA ASP A 84 27.48 -23.24 29.30
C ASP A 84 27.25 -22.21 28.18
N ILE A 85 26.27 -21.33 28.41
CA ILE A 85 25.86 -20.23 27.51
C ILE A 85 26.24 -18.86 28.07
N SER A 86 27.01 -18.80 29.16
CA SER A 86 27.30 -17.54 29.87
C SER A 86 27.99 -16.48 29.02
N ASN A 87 28.76 -16.91 28.01
CA ASN A 87 29.47 -16.04 27.07
C ASN A 87 28.69 -15.76 25.78
N TRP A 88 27.44 -16.23 25.65
CA TRP A 88 26.61 -15.97 24.48
C TRP A 88 26.06 -14.55 24.49
N ALA A 89 25.82 -14.04 23.29
CA ALA A 89 25.19 -12.75 23.11
C ALA A 89 23.73 -12.77 23.57
N ASP A 90 23.18 -11.58 23.75
CA ASP A 90 21.78 -11.34 24.07
C ASP A 90 21.03 -10.97 22.78
N MET A 91 19.83 -11.51 22.60
CA MET A 91 18.99 -11.31 21.41
C MET A 91 17.55 -11.02 21.83
N PRO A 92 16.95 -9.89 21.41
CA PRO A 92 15.53 -9.67 21.62
C PRO A 92 14.70 -10.68 20.83
N VAL A 93 13.65 -11.20 21.44
CA VAL A 93 12.67 -12.08 20.79
C VAL A 93 11.28 -11.50 21.02
N PRO A 94 10.50 -11.22 19.94
CA PRO A 94 10.83 -11.47 18.54
C PRO A 94 11.78 -10.44 17.90
N SER A 95 12.56 -10.86 16.90
CA SER A 95 13.38 -9.99 16.04
C SER A 95 13.90 -10.74 14.80
N HIS A 96 14.39 -9.99 13.81
CA HIS A 96 15.27 -10.53 12.78
C HIS A 96 16.73 -10.36 13.21
N TRP A 97 17.53 -11.44 13.20
CA TRP A 97 18.92 -11.33 13.62
C TRP A 97 19.74 -10.39 12.72
N GLN A 98 19.30 -10.19 11.46
CA GLN A 98 19.89 -9.25 10.49
C GLN A 98 19.84 -7.79 10.96
N LEU A 99 18.80 -7.41 11.69
CA LEU A 99 18.65 -6.06 12.23
C LEU A 99 19.38 -5.89 13.58
N GLU A 100 19.74 -7.01 14.21
CA GLU A 100 20.50 -7.07 15.47
C GLU A 100 22.02 -7.26 15.24
N GLY A 101 22.49 -7.13 14.00
CA GLY A 101 23.91 -7.11 13.64
C GLY A 101 24.55 -8.45 13.28
N TYR A 102 23.75 -9.49 13.06
CA TYR A 102 24.22 -10.79 12.54
C TYR A 102 23.83 -10.93 11.08
N ASP A 103 24.71 -11.44 10.21
CA ASP A 103 24.36 -11.63 8.78
C ASP A 103 23.95 -10.29 8.11
N TYR A 104 23.20 -10.32 7.01
CA TYR A 104 22.68 -9.11 6.34
C TYR A 104 21.28 -9.36 5.75
N PRO A 105 20.38 -8.35 5.75
CA PRO A 105 19.15 -8.38 4.97
C PRO A 105 19.47 -8.51 3.48
N GLN A 106 18.65 -9.24 2.74
CA GLN A 106 18.81 -9.38 1.29
C GLN A 106 17.45 -9.17 0.62
N TYR A 107 17.34 -8.19 -0.27
CA TYR A 107 16.09 -7.94 -1.00
C TYR A 107 16.17 -8.51 -2.42
N THR A 108 15.31 -9.47 -2.75
CA THR A 108 15.19 -10.05 -4.10
C THR A 108 13.72 -10.18 -4.47
N ASN A 109 13.41 -9.92 -5.74
CA ASN A 109 12.09 -10.11 -6.33
C ASN A 109 11.91 -11.59 -6.72
N VAL A 110 12.29 -11.97 -7.95
CA VAL A 110 12.05 -13.32 -8.51
C VAL A 110 13.18 -14.31 -8.22
N ASN A 111 14.40 -13.81 -8.05
CA ASN A 111 15.55 -14.70 -7.93
C ASN A 111 15.64 -15.28 -6.52
N TYR A 112 15.70 -16.60 -6.41
CA TYR A 112 16.02 -17.23 -5.13
C TYR A 112 17.37 -16.71 -4.59
N PRO A 113 17.46 -16.38 -3.28
CA PRO A 113 18.60 -15.64 -2.72
C PRO A 113 19.97 -16.33 -2.85
N TRP A 114 19.96 -17.66 -2.95
CA TRP A 114 21.15 -18.50 -3.08
C TRP A 114 21.64 -18.71 -4.52
N ILE A 115 20.94 -18.19 -5.54
CA ILE A 115 21.18 -18.53 -6.95
C ILE A 115 22.61 -18.28 -7.42
N LYS A 116 23.30 -17.27 -6.89
CA LYS A 116 24.71 -16.97 -7.22
C LYS A 116 25.69 -17.89 -6.49
N ALA A 117 25.40 -18.23 -5.24
CA ALA A 117 26.28 -19.05 -4.41
C ALA A 117 26.19 -20.54 -4.78
N GLU A 118 24.99 -21.01 -5.12
CA GLU A 118 24.69 -22.41 -5.45
C GLU A 118 23.81 -22.51 -6.72
N PRO A 119 24.33 -22.12 -7.91
CA PRO A 119 23.53 -22.01 -9.15
C PRO A 119 22.98 -23.34 -9.69
N GLU A 120 23.54 -24.47 -9.25
CA GLU A 120 23.10 -25.82 -9.67
C GLU A 120 22.07 -26.43 -8.70
N LEU A 121 21.74 -25.72 -7.61
CA LEU A 121 20.78 -26.19 -6.61
C LEU A 121 19.37 -26.25 -7.22
N LYS A 122 18.63 -27.31 -6.91
CA LYS A 122 17.26 -27.52 -7.40
C LYS A 122 16.35 -27.94 -6.26
N ALA A 123 15.09 -27.50 -6.31
CA ALA A 123 14.07 -27.99 -5.40
C ALA A 123 13.99 -29.53 -5.42
N PRO A 124 13.82 -30.20 -4.26
CA PRO A 124 13.60 -29.63 -2.93
C PRO A 124 14.88 -29.49 -2.08
N PHE A 125 16.08 -29.39 -2.66
CA PHE A 125 17.30 -29.22 -1.86
C PHE A 125 17.45 -27.78 -1.37
N ALA A 126 17.73 -27.61 -0.08
CA ALA A 126 18.09 -26.32 0.52
C ALA A 126 19.60 -26.02 0.36
N PRO A 127 20.01 -24.74 0.28
CA PRO A 127 21.43 -24.40 0.22
C PRO A 127 22.14 -24.84 1.50
N THR A 128 23.41 -25.23 1.37
CA THR A 128 24.20 -25.79 2.48
C THR A 128 25.54 -25.08 2.70
N GLY A 129 26.08 -24.40 1.68
CA GLY A 129 27.34 -23.69 1.78
C GLY A 129 27.24 -22.43 2.64
N TYR A 130 26.23 -21.60 2.37
CA TYR A 130 25.84 -20.47 3.21
C TYR A 130 24.36 -20.59 3.57
N ASN A 131 24.11 -21.12 4.77
CA ASN A 131 22.76 -21.29 5.32
C ASN A 131 22.82 -20.99 6.82
N PRO A 132 22.86 -19.70 7.20
CA PRO A 132 23.05 -19.30 8.58
C PRO A 132 22.10 -19.98 9.56
N VAL A 133 22.63 -20.34 10.73
CA VAL A 133 21.89 -21.02 11.80
C VAL A 133 21.96 -20.18 13.07
N GLY A 134 20.80 -19.84 13.62
CA GLY A 134 20.64 -19.16 14.90
C GLY A 134 20.28 -20.12 16.02
N SER A 135 21.11 -20.21 17.06
CA SER A 135 20.84 -20.99 18.27
C SER A 135 20.36 -20.06 19.38
N TYR A 136 19.14 -20.26 19.85
CA TYR A 136 18.50 -19.47 20.91
C TYR A 136 18.33 -20.31 22.18
N VAL A 137 18.60 -19.72 23.35
CA VAL A 137 18.40 -20.38 24.64
C VAL A 137 17.79 -19.42 25.65
N ARG A 138 16.80 -19.89 26.39
CA ARG A 138 16.29 -19.19 27.56
C ARG A 138 15.92 -20.16 28.67
N SER A 139 15.91 -19.64 29.90
CA SER A 139 15.26 -20.32 31.02
C SER A 139 13.83 -19.80 31.20
N PHE A 140 12.98 -20.63 31.79
CA PHE A 140 11.64 -20.25 32.23
C PHE A 140 11.23 -21.09 33.46
N SER A 141 10.17 -20.68 34.14
CA SER A 141 9.57 -21.46 35.24
C SER A 141 8.07 -21.51 35.03
N ILE A 142 7.47 -22.65 35.33
CA ILE A 142 6.01 -22.82 35.25
C ILE A 142 5.36 -22.17 36.46
N PRO A 143 4.31 -21.34 36.29
CA PRO A 143 3.55 -20.80 37.41
C PRO A 143 3.03 -21.90 38.32
N GLU A 144 3.08 -21.70 39.65
CA GLU A 144 2.60 -22.70 40.62
C GLU A 144 1.12 -23.09 40.38
N ALA A 145 0.31 -22.15 39.89
CA ALA A 145 -1.09 -22.36 39.54
C ALA A 145 -1.29 -23.39 38.41
N TRP A 146 -0.27 -23.67 37.59
CA TRP A 146 -0.33 -24.65 36.50
C TRP A 146 0.18 -26.03 36.92
N ALA A 147 0.52 -26.23 38.20
CA ALA A 147 1.05 -27.50 38.69
C ALA A 147 0.10 -28.67 38.35
N GLY A 148 0.63 -29.66 37.63
CA GLY A 148 -0.11 -30.85 37.20
C GLY A 148 -1.10 -30.62 36.06
N GLN A 149 -1.14 -29.41 35.46
CA GLN A 149 -1.89 -29.14 34.24
C GLN A 149 -1.00 -29.40 32.99
N PRO A 150 -1.61 -29.69 31.83
CA PRO A 150 -0.92 -29.65 30.55
C PRO A 150 -0.31 -28.27 30.29
N VAL A 151 0.88 -28.24 29.69
CA VAL A 151 1.56 -27.01 29.28
C VAL A 151 1.98 -27.13 27.82
N PHE A 152 1.61 -26.12 27.05
CA PHE A 152 1.86 -26.02 25.63
C PHE A 152 2.79 -24.84 25.35
N LEU A 153 3.69 -25.01 24.39
CA LEU A 153 4.60 -23.98 23.89
C LEU A 153 4.15 -23.58 22.49
N SER A 154 3.92 -22.28 22.29
CA SER A 154 3.47 -21.72 21.02
C SER A 154 4.51 -20.76 20.45
N PHE A 155 4.90 -21.01 19.19
CA PHE A 155 5.65 -20.07 18.37
C PHE A 155 4.70 -19.50 17.31
N GLN A 156 4.50 -18.19 17.28
CA GLN A 156 3.57 -17.55 16.34
C GLN A 156 4.18 -17.26 14.95
N GLY A 157 5.49 -17.45 14.79
CA GLY A 157 6.20 -17.30 13.52
C GLY A 157 7.71 -17.37 13.68
N VAL A 158 8.35 -18.27 12.94
CA VAL A 158 9.80 -18.50 12.94
C VAL A 158 10.27 -18.71 11.50
N GLU A 159 11.21 -17.90 11.05
CA GLU A 159 11.70 -17.92 9.67
C GLU A 159 13.07 -18.63 9.56
N SER A 160 13.24 -19.70 8.79
CA SER A 160 12.24 -20.40 7.95
C SER A 160 11.86 -21.80 8.44
N ALA A 161 12.72 -22.40 9.29
CA ALA A 161 12.50 -23.70 9.90
C ALA A 161 13.24 -23.81 11.24
N PHE A 162 12.72 -24.61 12.16
CA PHE A 162 13.35 -24.71 13.47
C PHE A 162 13.10 -26.04 14.20
N TYR A 163 14.08 -26.41 15.03
CA TYR A 163 13.96 -27.48 16.03
C TYR A 163 13.82 -26.90 17.43
N VAL A 164 13.09 -27.62 18.29
CA VAL A 164 12.86 -27.22 19.69
C VAL A 164 13.28 -28.31 20.65
N TRP A 165 13.99 -27.94 21.72
CA TRP A 165 14.31 -28.80 22.85
C TRP A 165 13.89 -28.18 24.17
N VAL A 166 13.40 -29.01 25.07
CA VAL A 166 13.12 -28.65 26.46
C VAL A 166 13.92 -29.59 27.35
N ASN A 167 14.72 -29.02 28.26
CA ASN A 167 15.58 -29.76 29.20
C ASN A 167 16.47 -30.83 28.54
N GLY A 168 16.97 -30.54 27.35
CA GLY A 168 17.87 -31.42 26.60
C GLY A 168 17.19 -32.47 25.73
N GLU A 169 15.86 -32.54 25.73
CA GLU A 169 15.09 -33.52 24.97
C GLU A 169 14.41 -32.85 23.78
N LEU A 170 14.46 -33.51 22.61
CA LEU A 170 13.85 -33.01 21.38
C LEU A 170 12.33 -33.04 21.52
N VAL A 171 11.72 -31.87 21.39
CA VAL A 171 10.26 -31.68 21.41
C VAL A 171 9.69 -31.83 20.01
N GLY A 172 10.30 -31.21 19.00
CA GLY A 172 9.76 -31.21 17.64
C GLY A 172 10.51 -30.36 16.63
N TYR A 173 9.91 -30.24 15.45
CA TYR A 173 10.39 -29.48 14.28
C TYR A 173 9.19 -28.86 13.55
N SER A 174 9.34 -27.68 12.94
CA SER A 174 8.32 -27.06 12.08
C SER A 174 8.91 -26.17 10.98
N GLU A 175 8.19 -26.11 9.87
CA GLU A 175 8.30 -25.13 8.78
C GLU A 175 7.00 -24.29 8.69
N ASP A 176 6.92 -23.43 7.67
CA ASP A 176 5.95 -22.35 7.46
C ASP A 176 6.17 -21.16 8.41
N THR A 177 6.73 -20.10 7.86
CA THR A 177 7.15 -18.91 8.60
C THR A 177 5.99 -18.17 9.28
N TYR A 178 4.78 -18.23 8.72
CA TYR A 178 3.70 -17.27 9.03
C TYR A 178 2.48 -17.86 9.73
N THR A 179 2.46 -19.17 9.98
CA THR A 179 1.43 -19.81 10.80
C THR A 179 1.99 -20.39 12.10
N PRO A 180 1.19 -20.50 13.18
CA PRO A 180 1.69 -20.94 14.48
C PRO A 180 2.13 -22.41 14.53
N ALA A 181 3.12 -22.68 15.36
CA ALA A 181 3.56 -24.03 15.72
C ALA A 181 3.45 -24.25 17.23
N ASP A 182 2.50 -25.09 17.62
CA ASP A 182 2.22 -25.45 19.02
C ASP A 182 2.76 -26.83 19.35
N PHE A 183 3.35 -26.99 20.54
CA PHE A 183 3.92 -28.24 21.04
C PHE A 183 3.44 -28.53 22.47
N ASP A 184 2.98 -29.75 22.75
CA ASP A 184 2.76 -30.22 24.12
C ASP A 184 4.13 -30.51 24.79
N ILE A 185 4.53 -29.63 25.70
CA ILE A 185 5.80 -29.75 26.42
C ILE A 185 5.65 -30.40 27.79
N THR A 186 4.43 -30.77 28.20
CA THR A 186 4.13 -31.38 29.50
C THR A 186 5.08 -32.52 29.88
N PRO A 187 5.39 -33.50 29.00
CA PRO A 187 6.23 -34.63 29.40
C PRO A 187 7.73 -34.31 29.48
N TYR A 188 8.16 -33.11 29.05
CA TYR A 188 9.56 -32.67 29.04
C TYR A 188 9.91 -31.74 30.20
N LEU A 189 8.90 -31.25 30.93
CA LEU A 189 9.08 -30.32 32.04
C LEU A 189 9.69 -30.99 33.27
N GLN A 190 10.45 -30.19 34.01
CA GLN A 190 10.97 -30.52 35.34
C GLN A 190 10.49 -29.49 36.39
N GLU A 191 10.57 -29.86 37.67
CA GLU A 191 10.28 -28.93 38.76
C GLU A 191 11.26 -27.76 38.78
N GLY A 192 10.74 -26.54 38.97
CA GLY A 192 11.54 -25.32 39.02
C GLY A 192 11.90 -24.75 37.64
N GLU A 193 13.18 -24.43 37.46
CA GLU A 193 13.68 -23.82 36.23
C GLU A 193 13.79 -24.85 35.10
N ASN A 194 13.29 -24.49 33.92
CA ASN A 194 13.32 -25.27 32.69
C ASN A 194 14.15 -24.53 31.63
N LYS A 195 14.93 -25.29 30.85
CA LYS A 195 15.74 -24.76 29.75
C LYS A 195 15.01 -25.00 28.43
N LEU A 196 14.76 -23.93 27.67
CA LEU A 196 14.28 -23.96 26.29
C LEU A 196 15.45 -23.66 25.35
N ALA A 197 15.64 -24.49 24.33
CA ALA A 197 16.63 -24.29 23.28
C ALA A 197 15.96 -24.43 21.90
N VAL A 198 16.30 -23.52 20.98
CA VAL A 198 15.72 -23.47 19.63
C VAL A 198 16.84 -23.28 18.61
N GLU A 199 16.85 -24.09 17.55
CA GLU A 199 17.81 -23.99 16.44
C GLU A 199 17.05 -23.61 15.18
N VAL A 200 17.27 -22.38 14.69
CA VAL A 200 16.57 -21.78 13.55
C VAL A 200 17.50 -21.76 12.33
N TYR A 201 17.02 -22.22 11.19
CA TYR A 201 17.72 -22.24 9.92
C TYR A 201 17.20 -21.11 9.02
N ARG A 202 18.11 -20.40 8.35
CA ARG A 202 17.75 -19.35 7.38
C ARG A 202 17.03 -19.94 6.16
N TRP A 203 17.46 -21.11 5.70
CA TRP A 203 16.88 -21.79 4.54
C TRP A 203 16.56 -23.26 4.85
N CYS A 204 15.39 -23.71 4.41
CA CYS A 204 14.94 -25.10 4.37
C CYS A 204 14.38 -25.43 2.97
N ASP A 205 13.90 -26.65 2.77
CA ASP A 205 13.19 -27.01 1.54
C ASP A 205 11.85 -26.25 1.40
N GLY A 206 11.14 -25.98 2.49
CA GLY A 206 10.01 -25.07 2.55
C GLY A 206 10.30 -23.65 2.04
N SER A 207 11.55 -23.18 2.06
CA SER A 207 11.93 -21.85 1.51
C SER A 207 11.73 -21.74 0.01
N TRP A 208 11.63 -22.87 -0.71
CA TRP A 208 11.25 -22.86 -2.12
C TRP A 208 9.80 -22.37 -2.34
N LEU A 209 8.95 -22.44 -1.31
CA LEU A 209 7.55 -21.97 -1.30
C LEU A 209 7.37 -20.56 -0.73
N GLU A 210 8.46 -19.88 -0.38
CA GLU A 210 8.46 -18.57 0.28
C GLU A 210 9.30 -17.56 -0.53
N ASP A 211 8.96 -17.47 -1.83
CA ASP A 211 9.66 -16.65 -2.82
C ASP A 211 9.01 -15.29 -3.11
N GLN A 212 8.40 -14.68 -2.09
CA GLN A 212 7.79 -13.36 -2.21
C GLN A 212 8.78 -12.26 -2.59
N ASP A 213 8.30 -11.23 -3.30
CA ASP A 213 9.02 -9.97 -3.56
C ASP A 213 9.17 -9.13 -2.27
N PHE A 214 10.10 -9.53 -1.41
CA PHE A 214 10.35 -8.90 -0.12
C PHE A 214 11.78 -9.12 0.42
N TRP A 215 12.07 -8.49 1.56
CA TRP A 215 13.31 -8.69 2.29
C TRP A 215 13.42 -10.10 2.88
N ARG A 216 14.54 -10.77 2.60
CA ARG A 216 14.90 -12.09 3.08
C ARG A 216 15.73 -12.01 4.35
N MET A 217 15.09 -12.29 5.47
CA MET A 217 15.67 -12.22 6.82
C MET A 217 15.36 -13.51 7.57
N SER A 218 15.65 -13.61 8.87
CA SER A 218 15.42 -14.85 9.62
C SER A 218 15.35 -14.61 11.12
N GLY A 219 14.81 -15.57 11.85
CA GLY A 219 14.77 -15.56 13.31
C GLY A 219 13.41 -15.97 13.88
N ILE A 220 13.23 -15.73 15.17
CA ILE A 220 11.93 -15.86 15.82
C ILE A 220 11.23 -14.51 15.66
N ILE A 221 10.33 -14.39 14.69
CA ILE A 221 9.85 -13.10 14.17
C ILE A 221 8.49 -12.68 14.72
N ARG A 222 7.77 -13.58 15.40
CA ARG A 222 6.53 -13.28 16.13
C ARG A 222 6.58 -13.84 17.54
N ASP A 223 5.55 -13.53 18.33
CA ASP A 223 5.50 -13.86 19.75
C ASP A 223 5.74 -15.35 20.05
N VAL A 224 6.41 -15.60 21.19
CA VAL A 224 6.54 -16.93 21.79
C VAL A 224 5.89 -16.90 23.15
N TYR A 225 5.08 -17.90 23.48
CA TYR A 225 4.46 -17.99 24.79
C TYR A 225 4.18 -19.43 25.21
N LEU A 226 3.98 -19.62 26.51
CA LEU A 226 3.41 -20.82 27.08
C LEU A 226 1.93 -20.60 27.37
N TYR A 227 1.15 -21.64 27.27
CA TYR A 227 -0.21 -21.64 27.79
C TYR A 227 -0.58 -22.97 28.44
N THR A 228 -1.58 -22.94 29.31
CA THR A 228 -2.16 -24.15 29.90
C THR A 228 -3.64 -24.28 29.52
N SER A 229 -4.12 -25.51 29.45
CA SER A 229 -5.53 -25.81 29.23
C SER A 229 -5.90 -27.10 29.98
N PRO A 230 -7.14 -27.26 30.47
CA PRO A 230 -7.57 -28.49 31.14
C PRO A 230 -7.39 -29.75 30.27
N GLU A 231 -7.25 -30.91 30.91
CA GLU A 231 -7.12 -32.23 30.23
C GLU A 231 -8.37 -32.59 29.41
N VAL A 232 -9.56 -32.17 29.87
CA VAL A 232 -10.80 -32.21 29.11
C VAL A 232 -11.05 -30.81 28.59
N ARG A 233 -10.96 -30.60 27.28
CA ARG A 233 -11.01 -29.23 26.71
C ARG A 233 -11.71 -29.15 25.36
N LEU A 234 -12.12 -27.94 25.04
CA LEU A 234 -12.38 -27.49 23.69
C LEU A 234 -11.03 -27.33 22.97
N TYR A 235 -10.78 -28.20 21.99
CA TYR A 235 -9.58 -28.18 21.18
C TYR A 235 -9.68 -27.16 20.03
N ASP A 236 -10.84 -27.13 19.38
CA ASP A 236 -11.10 -26.22 18.26
C ASP A 236 -12.60 -25.85 18.19
N TYR A 237 -12.91 -24.74 17.53
CA TYR A 237 -14.28 -24.36 17.19
C TYR A 237 -14.35 -23.55 15.89
N PHE A 238 -15.47 -23.71 15.18
CA PHE A 238 -15.80 -22.95 13.99
C PHE A 238 -17.18 -22.33 14.12
N VAL A 239 -17.24 -21.01 13.97
CA VAL A 239 -18.47 -20.23 13.96
C VAL A 239 -18.83 -19.85 12.54
N ASN A 240 -20.03 -20.22 12.11
CA ASN A 240 -20.57 -19.82 10.83
C ASN A 240 -21.89 -19.07 11.03
N THR A 241 -21.99 -17.88 10.43
CA THR A 241 -23.24 -17.11 10.37
C THR A 241 -23.76 -17.11 8.96
N ASP A 242 -25.04 -17.41 8.77
CA ASP A 242 -25.68 -17.44 7.46
C ASP A 242 -26.98 -16.65 7.51
N LEU A 243 -27.10 -15.67 6.62
CA LEU A 243 -28.29 -14.85 6.49
C LEU A 243 -29.33 -15.57 5.62
N ASP A 244 -30.61 -15.39 5.94
CA ASP A 244 -31.71 -15.86 5.11
C ASP A 244 -31.74 -15.19 3.72
N ASP A 245 -32.62 -15.65 2.83
CA ASP A 245 -32.69 -15.16 1.44
C ASP A 245 -33.08 -13.68 1.32
N ASN A 246 -33.70 -13.11 2.37
CA ASN A 246 -34.03 -11.68 2.45
C ASN A 246 -32.93 -10.87 3.15
N TYR A 247 -31.86 -11.55 3.56
CA TYR A 247 -30.77 -11.02 4.37
C TYR A 247 -31.28 -10.39 5.67
N GLU A 248 -32.39 -10.83 6.26
CA GLU A 248 -32.99 -10.21 7.45
C GLU A 248 -32.60 -10.93 8.73
N HIS A 249 -32.87 -12.23 8.82
CA HIS A 249 -32.51 -13.05 9.98
C HIS A 249 -31.26 -13.87 9.69
N ALA A 250 -30.65 -14.40 10.75
CA ALA A 250 -29.47 -15.24 10.63
C ALA A 250 -29.63 -16.58 11.35
N LYS A 251 -28.87 -17.57 10.90
CA LYS A 251 -28.58 -18.77 11.66
C LYS A 251 -27.12 -18.72 12.14
N LEU A 252 -26.93 -18.81 13.45
CA LEU A 252 -25.62 -18.96 14.08
C LEU A 252 -25.37 -20.46 14.27
N ARG A 253 -24.36 -20.99 13.57
CA ARG A 253 -23.91 -22.39 13.69
C ARG A 253 -22.59 -22.42 14.44
N LEU A 254 -22.49 -23.32 15.41
CA LEU A 254 -21.27 -23.57 16.17
C LEU A 254 -20.90 -25.04 16.01
N ARG A 255 -19.73 -25.28 15.42
CA ARG A 255 -19.05 -26.57 15.43
C ARG A 255 -17.93 -26.52 16.47
N THR A 256 -17.83 -27.55 17.30
CA THR A 256 -16.80 -27.66 18.36
C THR A 256 -16.14 -29.02 18.31
N LYS A 257 -14.82 -29.06 18.54
CA LYS A 257 -14.06 -30.30 18.75
C LYS A 257 -13.64 -30.36 20.22
N LEU A 258 -14.11 -31.38 20.92
CA LEU A 258 -13.73 -31.68 22.29
C LEU A 258 -12.70 -32.82 22.31
N VAL A 259 -11.76 -32.73 23.24
CA VAL A 259 -10.79 -33.81 23.51
C VAL A 259 -10.76 -34.12 25.00
N ASN A 260 -10.64 -35.41 25.32
CA ASN A 260 -10.40 -35.88 26.68
C ASN A 260 -9.04 -36.58 26.76
N GLU A 261 -8.02 -35.87 27.23
CA GLU A 261 -6.67 -36.41 27.34
C GLU A 261 -6.39 -37.09 28.69
N THR A 262 -7.37 -37.13 29.59
CA THR A 262 -7.21 -37.76 30.91
C THR A 262 -6.79 -39.23 30.78
N ASP A 263 -5.96 -39.68 31.71
CA ASP A 263 -5.40 -41.03 31.70
C ASP A 263 -6.42 -42.08 32.17
N GLY A 264 -7.17 -42.65 31.22
CA GLY A 264 -8.10 -43.76 31.47
C GLY A 264 -9.38 -43.38 32.21
N LYS A 265 -9.67 -42.07 32.36
CA LYS A 265 -10.87 -41.57 33.03
C LYS A 265 -11.91 -41.09 32.01
N ASP A 266 -13.14 -41.49 32.25
CA ASP A 266 -14.30 -40.95 31.53
C ASP A 266 -14.52 -39.50 31.98
N ALA A 267 -14.72 -38.59 31.03
CA ALA A 267 -15.05 -37.19 31.34
C ALA A 267 -16.51 -37.04 31.79
N GLY A 268 -17.33 -38.09 31.63
CA GLY A 268 -18.75 -38.09 31.95
C GLY A 268 -19.56 -37.28 30.95
N GLN A 269 -20.72 -36.80 31.39
CA GLN A 269 -21.53 -35.87 30.60
C GLN A 269 -20.91 -34.47 30.66
N LEU A 270 -20.72 -33.88 29.48
CA LEU A 270 -20.25 -32.52 29.32
C LEU A 270 -21.30 -31.68 28.61
N THR A 271 -21.30 -30.38 28.88
CA THR A 271 -22.16 -29.44 28.20
C THR A 271 -21.33 -28.29 27.64
N VAL A 272 -21.42 -28.05 26.34
CA VAL A 272 -20.92 -26.82 25.71
C VAL A 272 -22.08 -25.83 25.65
N GLN A 273 -21.90 -24.65 26.23
CA GLN A 273 -22.83 -23.53 26.15
C GLN A 273 -22.22 -22.40 25.35
N ALA A 274 -22.94 -21.85 24.39
CA ALA A 274 -22.53 -20.68 23.64
C ALA A 274 -23.55 -19.55 23.78
N GLN A 275 -23.10 -18.40 24.31
CA GLN A 275 -23.92 -17.21 24.51
C GLN A 275 -23.35 -16.05 23.70
N LEU A 276 -24.25 -15.36 22.99
CA LEU A 276 -23.91 -14.19 22.19
C LEU A 276 -24.14 -12.91 23.01
N TYR A 277 -23.19 -11.97 22.95
CA TYR A 277 -23.24 -10.66 23.59
C TYR A 277 -23.12 -9.55 22.56
N ASP A 278 -23.93 -8.50 22.71
CA ASP A 278 -23.84 -7.28 21.89
C ASP A 278 -22.71 -6.34 22.36
N GLN A 279 -22.56 -5.20 21.69
CA GLN A 279 -21.55 -4.18 22.02
C GLN A 279 -21.77 -3.53 23.40
N LEU A 280 -23.00 -3.59 23.95
CA LEU A 280 -23.33 -3.14 25.30
C LEU A 280 -23.15 -4.26 26.34
N ARG A 281 -22.50 -5.37 25.94
CA ARG A 281 -22.26 -6.57 26.73
C ARG A 281 -23.55 -7.21 27.27
N GLN A 282 -24.66 -7.06 26.55
CA GLN A 282 -25.93 -7.69 26.90
C GLN A 282 -26.12 -9.00 26.14
N PRO A 283 -26.67 -10.05 26.80
CA PRO A 283 -26.96 -11.31 26.15
C PRO A 283 -28.05 -11.15 25.07
N VAL A 284 -27.77 -11.66 23.87
CA VAL A 284 -28.67 -11.57 22.70
C VAL A 284 -29.58 -12.78 22.59
N LEU A 285 -29.05 -13.97 22.86
CA LEU A 285 -29.86 -15.20 22.91
C LEU A 285 -30.62 -15.24 24.24
N GLY A 286 -31.90 -15.61 24.18
CA GLY A 286 -32.74 -15.76 25.38
C GLY A 286 -32.25 -16.90 26.29
N GLU A 287 -31.71 -17.96 25.70
CA GLU A 287 -31.01 -19.05 26.37
C GLU A 287 -29.75 -19.41 25.56
N PRO A 288 -28.64 -19.83 26.20
CA PRO A 288 -27.44 -20.24 25.48
C PRO A 288 -27.69 -21.42 24.55
N LEU A 289 -27.07 -21.39 23.36
CA LEU A 289 -26.98 -22.57 22.49
C LEU A 289 -26.26 -23.68 23.25
N THR A 290 -26.88 -24.85 23.37
CA THR A 290 -26.40 -25.92 24.25
C THR A 290 -26.16 -27.21 23.46
N LEU A 291 -24.92 -27.70 23.49
CA LEU A 291 -24.53 -29.01 22.95
C LEU A 291 -24.19 -29.95 24.11
N LYS A 292 -24.78 -31.14 24.12
CA LYS A 292 -24.47 -32.17 25.13
C LYS A 292 -23.53 -33.20 24.54
N ALA A 293 -22.50 -33.54 25.30
CA ALA A 293 -21.48 -34.50 24.92
C ALA A 293 -21.34 -35.57 26.01
N ALA A 294 -20.85 -36.74 25.63
CA ALA A 294 -20.22 -37.67 26.57
C ALA A 294 -18.91 -38.11 25.92
N LEU A 295 -17.79 -37.91 26.61
CA LEU A 295 -16.47 -38.29 26.10
C LEU A 295 -15.87 -39.40 26.96
N GLY A 296 -15.60 -40.53 26.32
CA GLY A 296 -14.85 -41.61 26.93
C GLY A 296 -13.40 -41.21 27.21
N ALA A 297 -12.63 -42.11 27.82
CA ALA A 297 -11.20 -41.88 28.07
C ALA A 297 -10.41 -41.84 26.75
N ALA A 298 -9.53 -40.84 26.58
CA ALA A 298 -8.72 -40.67 25.37
C ALA A 298 -9.56 -40.53 24.08
N ASP A 299 -10.76 -39.97 24.21
CA ASP A 299 -11.73 -39.81 23.13
C ASP A 299 -11.66 -38.39 22.53
N GLU A 300 -12.08 -38.26 21.28
CA GLU A 300 -12.30 -36.98 20.61
C GLU A 300 -13.71 -36.95 19.99
N LEU A 301 -14.38 -35.81 20.08
CA LEU A 301 -15.76 -35.69 19.63
C LEU A 301 -16.00 -34.33 19.00
N THR A 302 -16.51 -34.33 17.77
CA THR A 302 -16.98 -33.14 17.08
C THR A 302 -18.50 -33.03 17.21
N LEU A 303 -18.98 -31.86 17.64
CA LEU A 303 -20.39 -31.53 17.80
C LEU A 303 -20.74 -30.30 16.99
N GLU A 304 -21.95 -30.25 16.46
CA GLU A 304 -22.46 -29.10 15.74
C GLU A 304 -23.92 -28.86 16.11
N GLU A 305 -24.25 -27.60 16.40
CA GLU A 305 -25.63 -27.15 16.62
C GLU A 305 -25.83 -25.75 16.04
N ALA A 306 -27.09 -25.36 15.88
CA ALA A 306 -27.46 -24.07 15.32
C ALA A 306 -28.62 -23.41 16.05
N VAL A 307 -28.62 -22.07 16.10
CA VAL A 307 -29.71 -21.26 16.66
C VAL A 307 -30.08 -20.12 15.72
N ASP A 308 -31.36 -19.80 15.64
CA ASP A 308 -31.84 -18.66 14.87
C ASP A 308 -31.66 -17.36 15.67
N VAL A 309 -31.12 -16.34 15.01
CA VAL A 309 -30.94 -14.98 15.53
C VAL A 309 -31.81 -14.04 14.70
N ARG A 310 -32.77 -13.38 15.36
CA ARG A 310 -33.72 -12.50 14.69
C ARG A 310 -33.11 -11.13 14.47
N SER A 311 -33.08 -10.70 13.21
CA SER A 311 -32.73 -9.35 12.78
C SER A 311 -31.43 -8.82 13.43
N PRO A 312 -30.31 -9.59 13.38
CA PRO A 312 -29.05 -9.12 13.93
C PRO A 312 -28.54 -7.90 13.16
N LEU A 313 -27.75 -7.07 13.84
CA LEU A 313 -26.97 -6.04 13.16
C LEU A 313 -25.93 -6.72 12.26
N LYS A 314 -25.91 -6.33 10.99
CA LYS A 314 -25.07 -6.96 9.97
C LYS A 314 -23.69 -6.33 9.99
N TRP A 315 -22.66 -7.15 9.76
CA TRP A 315 -21.30 -6.67 9.58
C TRP A 315 -21.04 -6.32 8.11
N SER A 316 -20.39 -5.19 7.87
CA SER A 316 -19.81 -4.77 6.60
C SER A 316 -18.61 -3.87 6.85
N ALA A 317 -17.83 -3.53 5.82
CA ALA A 317 -16.76 -2.54 5.94
C ALA A 317 -17.28 -1.12 6.27
N GLU A 318 -18.55 -0.83 5.94
CA GLU A 318 -19.21 0.44 6.25
C GLU A 318 -19.78 0.46 7.67
N GLN A 319 -20.32 -0.67 8.14
CA GLN A 319 -20.94 -0.84 9.45
C GLN A 319 -20.36 -2.10 10.13
N PRO A 320 -19.22 -1.98 10.85
CA PRO A 320 -18.50 -3.11 11.44
C PRO A 320 -19.17 -3.61 12.72
N ASN A 321 -20.45 -3.98 12.65
CA ASN A 321 -21.20 -4.48 13.80
C ASN A 321 -20.66 -5.83 14.26
N LEU A 322 -20.00 -5.84 15.41
CA LEU A 322 -19.48 -7.04 16.06
C LEU A 322 -20.30 -7.45 17.29
N TYR A 323 -20.40 -8.75 17.47
CA TYR A 323 -20.88 -9.42 18.67
C TYR A 323 -19.74 -10.24 19.26
N THR A 324 -19.81 -10.57 20.55
CA THR A 324 -18.87 -11.51 21.17
C THR A 324 -19.59 -12.83 21.45
N LEU A 325 -19.07 -13.94 20.89
CA LEU A 325 -19.54 -15.29 21.20
C LEU A 325 -18.69 -15.86 22.32
N VAL A 326 -19.31 -16.15 23.46
CA VAL A 326 -18.67 -16.79 24.61
C VAL A 326 -19.03 -18.26 24.63
N ILE A 327 -18.03 -19.13 24.56
CA ILE A 327 -18.16 -20.59 24.59
C ILE A 327 -17.67 -21.09 25.96
N THR A 328 -18.53 -21.78 26.69
CA THR A 328 -18.24 -22.33 28.02
C THR A 328 -18.41 -23.85 28.00
N LEU A 329 -17.37 -24.58 28.38
CA LEU A 329 -17.41 -26.02 28.62
C LEU A 329 -17.70 -26.28 30.10
N LEU A 330 -18.73 -27.09 30.38
CA LEU A 330 -19.21 -27.45 31.71
C LEU A 330 -19.11 -28.95 31.94
N ASP A 331 -18.82 -29.34 33.18
CA ASP A 331 -18.94 -30.73 33.64
C ASP A 331 -20.41 -31.11 33.96
N GLU A 332 -20.63 -32.38 34.34
CA GLU A 332 -21.95 -32.93 34.70
C GLU A 332 -22.60 -32.18 35.89
N ALA A 333 -21.81 -31.60 36.79
CA ALA A 333 -22.29 -30.82 37.92
C ALA A 333 -22.58 -29.34 37.56
N GLY A 334 -22.35 -28.94 36.32
CA GLY A 334 -22.50 -27.56 35.84
C GLY A 334 -21.34 -26.64 36.23
N LYS A 335 -20.20 -27.19 36.66
CA LYS A 335 -18.99 -26.40 36.95
C LYS A 335 -18.27 -26.11 35.64
N VAL A 336 -17.77 -24.89 35.52
CA VAL A 336 -16.95 -24.46 34.38
C VAL A 336 -15.61 -25.18 34.38
N ILE A 337 -15.33 -25.84 33.26
CA ILE A 337 -14.02 -26.41 32.93
C ILE A 337 -13.19 -25.39 32.17
N GLN A 338 -13.76 -24.76 31.13
CA GLN A 338 -13.07 -23.83 30.24
C GLN A 338 -14.04 -22.77 29.73
N ARG A 339 -13.55 -21.54 29.53
CA ARG A 339 -14.23 -20.47 28.79
C ARG A 339 -13.30 -19.95 27.70
N THR A 340 -13.83 -19.76 26.51
CA THR A 340 -13.15 -19.09 25.40
C THR A 340 -14.17 -18.39 24.50
N GLY A 341 -13.75 -17.76 23.43
CA GLY A 341 -14.66 -17.05 22.54
C GLY A 341 -13.96 -16.23 21.47
N CYS A 342 -14.75 -15.67 20.57
CA CYS A 342 -14.28 -14.73 19.56
C CYS A 342 -15.32 -13.65 19.27
N ARG A 343 -14.87 -12.58 18.62
CA ARG A 343 -15.76 -11.62 17.99
C ARG A 343 -16.30 -12.19 16.69
N ILE A 344 -17.58 -12.00 16.43
CA ILE A 344 -18.25 -12.44 15.20
C ILE A 344 -19.05 -11.29 14.60
N GLY A 345 -19.27 -11.35 13.28
CA GLY A 345 -20.09 -10.39 12.56
C GLY A 345 -21.06 -11.13 11.65
N PHE A 346 -22.35 -10.77 11.70
CA PHE A 346 -23.36 -11.40 10.85
C PHE A 346 -23.26 -10.87 9.43
N ARG A 347 -22.74 -11.67 8.51
CA ARG A 347 -22.61 -11.29 7.10
C ARG A 347 -22.77 -12.50 6.19
N LYS A 348 -23.18 -12.26 4.94
CA LYS A 348 -23.20 -13.28 3.88
C LYS A 348 -22.41 -12.76 2.68
N PHE A 349 -21.38 -13.51 2.30
CA PHE A 349 -20.57 -13.22 1.11
C PHE A 349 -20.71 -14.39 0.15
N GLU A 350 -21.16 -14.14 -1.07
CA GLU A 350 -21.48 -15.18 -2.03
C GLU A 350 -21.34 -14.67 -3.47
N ILE A 351 -21.13 -15.59 -4.42
CA ILE A 351 -21.32 -15.31 -5.84
C ILE A 351 -22.77 -15.63 -6.20
N LYS A 352 -23.55 -14.60 -6.50
CA LYS A 352 -24.97 -14.70 -6.88
C LYS A 352 -25.21 -13.92 -8.16
N ASP A 353 -25.90 -14.56 -9.10
CA ASP A 353 -26.12 -14.04 -10.46
C ASP A 353 -24.82 -13.65 -11.19
N GLY A 354 -23.74 -14.40 -10.93
CA GLY A 354 -22.41 -14.19 -11.51
C GLY A 354 -21.61 -13.03 -10.90
N LEU A 355 -22.10 -12.42 -9.82
CA LEU A 355 -21.44 -11.30 -9.13
C LEU A 355 -21.15 -11.66 -7.68
N MET A 356 -19.99 -11.23 -7.17
CA MET A 356 -19.72 -11.24 -5.74
C MET A 356 -20.64 -10.23 -5.03
N GLN A 357 -21.29 -10.67 -3.98
CA GLN A 357 -22.21 -9.86 -3.20
C GLN A 357 -21.90 -9.97 -1.71
N ILE A 358 -21.96 -8.85 -1.00
CA ILE A 358 -21.96 -8.77 0.45
C ILE A 358 -23.37 -8.38 0.90
N ASN A 359 -24.00 -9.21 1.74
CA ASN A 359 -25.35 -9.00 2.27
C ASN A 359 -26.39 -8.66 1.17
N GLY A 360 -26.27 -9.31 -0.01
CA GLY A 360 -27.16 -9.12 -1.15
C GLY A 360 -26.88 -7.89 -2.01
N LYS A 361 -25.74 -7.21 -1.81
CA LYS A 361 -25.31 -6.03 -2.59
C LYS A 361 -24.02 -6.33 -3.34
N ARG A 362 -23.94 -5.95 -4.62
CA ARG A 362 -22.71 -6.03 -5.43
C ARG A 362 -21.61 -5.22 -4.77
N ILE A 363 -20.46 -5.85 -4.52
CA ILE A 363 -19.28 -5.18 -3.99
C ILE A 363 -18.41 -4.59 -5.12
N LEU A 364 -17.77 -3.44 -4.83
CA LEU A 364 -16.58 -2.96 -5.52
C LEU A 364 -15.44 -2.94 -4.50
N PHE A 365 -14.37 -3.69 -4.76
CA PHE A 365 -13.17 -3.69 -3.95
C PHE A 365 -12.36 -2.42 -4.22
N GLN A 366 -12.37 -1.53 -3.24
CA GLN A 366 -11.50 -0.35 -3.13
C GLN A 366 -10.26 -0.82 -2.36
N GLY A 367 -9.48 -1.71 -2.97
CA GLY A 367 -8.48 -2.52 -2.30
C GLY A 367 -7.06 -1.98 -2.38
N VAL A 368 -6.20 -2.51 -1.51
CA VAL A 368 -4.73 -2.38 -1.55
C VAL A 368 -4.06 -3.67 -1.07
N ASN A 369 -2.90 -4.02 -1.64
CA ASN A 369 -2.02 -5.08 -1.14
C ASN A 369 -1.18 -4.54 0.01
N ARG A 370 -0.95 -5.34 1.05
CA ARG A 370 -0.16 -4.93 2.22
C ARG A 370 0.77 -6.04 2.68
N HIS A 371 2.08 -5.79 2.56
CA HIS A 371 3.08 -6.49 3.34
C HIS A 371 3.06 -6.06 4.82
N GLU A 372 3.22 -7.01 5.74
CA GLU A 372 3.54 -6.73 7.13
C GLU A 372 5.00 -6.32 7.29
N PHE A 373 5.25 -5.01 7.26
CA PHE A 373 6.62 -4.48 7.29
C PHE A 373 6.74 -3.19 8.10
N SER A 374 7.67 -3.10 9.03
CA SER A 374 8.08 -1.87 9.72
C SER A 374 9.48 -1.46 9.28
N CYS A 375 9.69 -0.15 9.08
CA CYS A 375 11.03 0.34 8.71
C CYS A 375 12.08 0.12 9.81
N ASP A 376 11.65 -0.10 11.07
CA ASP A 376 12.56 -0.29 12.20
C ASP A 376 12.76 -1.78 12.56
N SER A 377 11.73 -2.62 12.46
CA SER A 377 11.78 -4.05 12.85
C SER A 377 11.65 -5.04 11.69
N GLY A 378 11.55 -4.56 10.45
CA GLY A 378 11.33 -5.42 9.28
C GLY A 378 9.97 -6.13 9.39
N ARG A 379 9.96 -7.46 9.23
CA ARG A 379 8.75 -8.27 9.34
C ARG A 379 8.52 -8.83 10.76
N ALA A 380 9.40 -8.49 11.71
CA ALA A 380 9.30 -8.94 13.10
C ALA A 380 8.28 -8.10 13.89
N LEU A 381 7.00 -8.39 13.69
CA LEU A 381 5.89 -7.72 14.36
C LEU A 381 5.38 -8.54 15.56
N SER A 382 5.03 -7.85 16.64
CA SER A 382 4.54 -8.41 17.90
C SER A 382 3.34 -7.62 18.39
N TYR A 383 2.70 -8.04 19.48
CA TYR A 383 1.66 -7.24 20.14
C TYR A 383 2.13 -5.82 20.56
N GLU A 384 3.44 -5.60 20.72
CA GLU A 384 4.01 -4.26 20.99
C GLU A 384 4.02 -3.36 19.75
N HIS A 385 4.03 -3.93 18.54
CA HIS A 385 4.06 -3.21 17.26
C HIS A 385 2.66 -2.89 16.70
N THR A 386 1.62 -3.03 17.51
CA THR A 386 0.21 -2.87 17.08
C THR A 386 -0.16 -1.44 16.68
N SER A 387 0.67 -0.45 17.02
CA SER A 387 0.49 0.94 16.58
C SER A 387 0.61 1.12 15.07
N ASP A 388 1.55 0.41 14.41
CA ASP A 388 1.75 0.50 12.97
C ASP A 388 0.54 -0.08 12.23
N MET A 389 0.06 -1.26 12.66
CA MET A 389 -1.15 -1.89 12.13
C MET A 389 -2.38 -1.00 12.32
N LEU A 390 -2.54 -0.41 13.50
CA LEU A 390 -3.66 0.50 13.77
C LEU A 390 -3.59 1.75 12.88
N ARG A 391 -2.39 2.33 12.72
CA ARG A 391 -2.18 3.49 11.86
C ARG A 391 -2.49 3.17 10.40
N ASP A 392 -2.06 2.01 9.91
CA ASP A 392 -2.37 1.52 8.57
C ASP A 392 -3.89 1.48 8.36
N VAL A 393 -4.63 0.83 9.25
CA VAL A 393 -6.10 0.72 9.15
C VAL A 393 -6.77 2.09 9.17
N GLN A 394 -6.35 3.00 10.05
CA GLN A 394 -6.92 4.36 10.12
C GLN A 394 -6.64 5.17 8.85
N LEU A 395 -5.43 5.08 8.30
CA LEU A 395 -5.06 5.73 7.04
C LEU A 395 -5.87 5.16 5.87
N MET A 396 -5.99 3.84 5.77
CA MET A 396 -6.81 3.18 4.75
C MET A 396 -8.26 3.69 4.79
N LYS A 397 -8.89 3.66 5.97
CA LYS A 397 -10.29 4.08 6.14
C LYS A 397 -10.52 5.57 5.87
N SER A 398 -9.56 6.43 6.21
CA SER A 398 -9.65 7.87 5.93
C SER A 398 -9.40 8.24 4.45
N HIS A 399 -8.88 7.29 3.66
CA HIS A 399 -8.63 7.44 2.22
C HIS A 399 -9.50 6.51 1.37
N ASN A 400 -10.71 6.20 1.87
CA ASN A 400 -11.75 5.45 1.17
C ASN A 400 -11.39 4.00 0.77
N ILE A 401 -10.32 3.42 1.34
CA ILE A 401 -9.97 2.01 1.13
C ILE A 401 -10.94 1.16 1.95
N ASN A 402 -11.54 0.16 1.32
CA ASN A 402 -12.51 -0.75 1.94
C ASN A 402 -12.01 -2.20 2.06
N ALA A 403 -10.88 -2.54 1.44
CA ALA A 403 -10.37 -3.89 1.42
C ALA A 403 -8.83 -3.95 1.42
N VAL A 404 -8.31 -5.06 1.92
CA VAL A 404 -6.88 -5.37 1.94
C VAL A 404 -6.63 -6.81 1.50
N ARG A 405 -5.56 -7.03 0.73
CA ARG A 405 -4.99 -8.35 0.45
C ARG A 405 -3.71 -8.51 1.26
N THR A 406 -3.59 -9.64 1.96
CA THR A 406 -2.45 -9.98 2.83
C THR A 406 -1.29 -10.54 2.01
N SER A 407 -0.62 -9.67 1.25
CA SER A 407 0.45 -10.06 0.33
C SER A 407 1.70 -10.53 1.10
N HIS A 408 2.19 -11.76 0.94
CA HIS A 408 1.55 -12.94 0.32
C HIS A 408 1.59 -14.12 1.29
N TYR A 409 1.05 -13.88 2.49
CA TYR A 409 1.09 -14.80 3.61
C TYR A 409 0.11 -14.37 4.71
N PRO A 410 -0.26 -15.28 5.64
CA PRO A 410 -1.15 -14.93 6.72
C PRO A 410 -0.49 -13.92 7.67
N ASN A 411 -1.14 -12.77 7.84
CA ASN A 411 -0.69 -11.69 8.71
C ASN A 411 -0.77 -12.05 10.20
N HIS A 412 -0.26 -11.19 11.07
CA HIS A 412 -0.35 -11.33 12.51
C HIS A 412 -1.83 -11.32 12.95
N PRO A 413 -2.28 -12.19 13.88
CA PRO A 413 -3.70 -12.32 14.25
C PRO A 413 -4.40 -10.99 14.61
N LYS A 414 -3.66 -10.08 15.25
CA LYS A 414 -4.17 -8.74 15.60
C LYS A 414 -4.62 -7.91 14.38
N TRP A 415 -4.03 -8.12 13.21
CA TRP A 415 -4.44 -7.45 11.97
C TRP A 415 -5.91 -7.73 11.65
N TYR A 416 -6.33 -8.99 11.71
CA TYR A 416 -7.70 -9.38 11.40
C TYR A 416 -8.70 -8.83 12.43
N ASP A 417 -8.32 -8.77 13.71
CA ASP A 417 -9.11 -8.10 14.75
C ASP A 417 -9.34 -6.62 14.42
N LEU A 418 -8.30 -5.91 13.97
CA LEU A 418 -8.42 -4.51 13.56
C LEU A 418 -9.29 -4.37 12.30
N CYS A 419 -9.15 -5.25 11.31
CA CYS A 419 -10.03 -5.25 10.14
C CYS A 419 -11.49 -5.54 10.50
N ASN A 420 -11.75 -6.41 11.48
CA ASN A 420 -13.09 -6.67 11.99
C ASN A 420 -13.69 -5.43 12.66
N GLU A 421 -12.90 -4.73 13.49
CA GLU A 421 -13.33 -3.61 14.32
C GLU A 421 -13.54 -2.31 13.53
N TYR A 422 -12.63 -2.02 12.59
CA TYR A 422 -12.67 -0.79 11.79
C TYR A 422 -13.39 -0.97 10.45
N GLY A 423 -13.67 -2.21 10.05
CA GLY A 423 -14.39 -2.53 8.83
C GLY A 423 -13.50 -2.44 7.59
N LEU A 424 -12.71 -3.49 7.34
CA LEU A 424 -12.02 -3.75 6.08
C LEU A 424 -12.34 -5.17 5.63
N TYR A 425 -12.65 -5.36 4.35
CA TYR A 425 -12.73 -6.69 3.75
C TYR A 425 -11.31 -7.25 3.54
N VAL A 426 -11.11 -8.53 3.82
CA VAL A 426 -9.80 -9.17 3.73
C VAL A 426 -9.81 -10.31 2.71
N ILE A 427 -8.82 -10.29 1.82
CA ILE A 427 -8.33 -11.48 1.14
C ILE A 427 -7.18 -12.03 1.98
N ASP A 428 -7.43 -13.18 2.62
CA ASP A 428 -6.44 -13.86 3.45
C ASP A 428 -5.70 -14.90 2.60
N GLU A 429 -4.37 -14.80 2.53
CA GLU A 429 -3.57 -15.51 1.53
C GLU A 429 -2.62 -16.52 2.17
N THR A 430 -2.66 -17.74 1.63
CA THR A 430 -1.77 -18.82 2.05
C THR A 430 -0.32 -18.42 1.75
N ASN A 431 0.59 -18.70 2.69
CA ASN A 431 2.03 -18.46 2.51
C ASN A 431 2.60 -19.44 1.45
N LEU A 432 2.47 -19.07 0.18
CA LEU A 432 2.85 -19.89 -0.96
C LEU A 432 3.17 -18.99 -2.16
N GLU A 433 4.46 -18.82 -2.43
CA GLU A 433 4.98 -18.18 -3.63
C GLU A 433 6.24 -18.88 -4.15
N THR A 434 6.29 -19.17 -5.45
CA THR A 434 7.38 -19.92 -6.09
C THR A 434 7.85 -19.25 -7.37
N HIS A 435 7.88 -17.91 -7.37
CA HIS A 435 8.09 -17.07 -8.54
C HIS A 435 9.34 -17.50 -9.34
N GLY A 436 10.47 -17.74 -8.68
CA GLY A 436 11.71 -18.19 -9.31
C GLY A 436 11.68 -19.59 -9.94
N SER A 437 10.59 -20.36 -9.81
CA SER A 437 10.45 -21.71 -10.35
C SER A 437 9.80 -21.80 -11.73
N TRP A 438 9.25 -20.70 -12.24
CA TRP A 438 8.57 -20.62 -13.54
C TRP A 438 8.84 -19.28 -14.23
N THR A 439 8.31 -19.07 -15.44
CA THR A 439 8.49 -17.81 -16.18
C THR A 439 7.22 -17.34 -16.87
N TYR A 440 7.01 -16.02 -16.95
CA TYR A 440 5.90 -15.43 -17.70
C TYR A 440 5.79 -15.96 -19.14
N GLY A 441 4.57 -16.35 -19.52
CA GLY A 441 4.26 -16.96 -20.83
C GLY A 441 4.45 -18.47 -20.91
N GLN A 442 4.94 -19.12 -19.85
CA GLN A 442 4.99 -20.58 -19.72
C GLN A 442 3.58 -21.20 -19.92
N GLN A 443 3.53 -22.31 -20.66
CA GLN A 443 2.26 -23.00 -20.99
C GLN A 443 2.10 -24.34 -20.26
N GLU A 444 3.21 -25.05 -20.04
CA GLU A 444 3.24 -26.38 -19.41
C GLU A 444 3.76 -26.28 -17.97
N LEU A 445 3.47 -27.26 -17.11
CA LEU A 445 3.92 -27.25 -15.70
C LEU A 445 5.45 -27.24 -15.55
N GLY A 446 6.17 -28.01 -16.38
CA GLY A 446 7.63 -28.02 -16.38
C GLY A 446 8.23 -28.26 -14.99
N ASP A 447 9.17 -27.42 -14.59
CA ASP A 447 9.84 -27.47 -13.28
C ASP A 447 9.10 -26.72 -12.18
N ALA A 448 7.98 -26.03 -12.49
CA ALA A 448 7.22 -25.24 -11.53
C ALA A 448 6.83 -26.09 -10.32
N ILE A 449 6.95 -25.47 -9.15
CA ILE A 449 6.54 -26.02 -7.86
C ILE A 449 5.44 -25.12 -7.28
N PRO A 450 4.50 -25.64 -6.48
CA PRO A 450 4.30 -27.05 -6.15
C PRO A 450 3.76 -27.87 -7.34
N GLY A 451 3.26 -27.22 -8.41
CA GLY A 451 2.83 -27.90 -9.64
C GLY A 451 1.83 -29.04 -9.40
N SER A 452 2.03 -30.15 -10.11
CA SER A 452 1.37 -31.44 -9.84
C SER A 452 2.33 -32.45 -9.18
N LYS A 453 3.31 -31.97 -8.39
CA LYS A 453 4.34 -32.81 -7.77
C LYS A 453 3.85 -33.35 -6.42
N PRO A 454 3.67 -34.68 -6.25
CA PRO A 454 3.05 -35.27 -5.06
C PRO A 454 3.81 -35.03 -3.75
N GLU A 455 5.12 -34.89 -3.83
CA GLU A 455 5.99 -34.62 -2.67
C GLU A 455 5.69 -33.26 -1.99
N TRP A 456 5.05 -32.32 -2.69
CA TRP A 456 4.65 -31.02 -2.14
C TRP A 456 3.20 -30.97 -1.64
N THR A 457 2.36 -31.95 -1.98
CA THR A 457 0.91 -31.90 -1.73
C THR A 457 0.58 -31.74 -0.25
N ALA A 458 1.23 -32.50 0.62
CA ALA A 458 0.97 -32.44 2.05
C ALA A 458 1.39 -31.08 2.66
N ASN A 459 2.50 -30.51 2.19
CA ASN A 459 3.03 -29.23 2.67
C ASN A 459 2.08 -28.06 2.32
N VAL A 460 1.62 -27.97 1.08
CA VAL A 460 0.74 -26.88 0.65
C VAL A 460 -0.67 -26.98 1.23
N LEU A 461 -1.18 -28.21 1.44
CA LEU A 461 -2.45 -28.42 2.14
C LEU A 461 -2.32 -28.09 3.63
N ASP A 462 -1.17 -28.35 4.25
CA ASP A 462 -0.91 -27.95 5.62
C ASP A 462 -0.86 -26.42 5.76
N ARG A 463 -0.15 -25.71 4.88
CA ARG A 463 -0.14 -24.23 4.86
C ARG A 463 -1.55 -23.64 4.73
N ALA A 464 -2.35 -24.17 3.80
CA ALA A 464 -3.75 -23.76 3.63
C ALA A 464 -4.61 -24.06 4.88
N ASN A 465 -4.46 -25.25 5.46
CA ASN A 465 -5.18 -25.64 6.67
C ASN A 465 -4.75 -24.82 7.87
N SER A 466 -3.46 -24.54 8.06
CA SER A 466 -2.95 -23.77 9.19
C SER A 466 -3.48 -22.34 9.19
N MET A 467 -3.50 -21.67 8.03
CA MET A 467 -4.20 -20.38 7.86
C MET A 467 -5.69 -20.51 8.17
N PHE A 468 -6.38 -21.46 7.52
CA PHE A 468 -7.81 -21.65 7.71
C PHE A 468 -8.19 -21.85 9.18
N GLN A 469 -7.52 -22.77 9.87
CA GLN A 469 -7.87 -23.13 11.24
C GLN A 469 -7.70 -21.95 12.19
N ARG A 470 -6.65 -21.14 11.99
CA ARG A 470 -6.38 -19.93 12.76
C ARG A 470 -7.46 -18.86 12.54
N ASP A 471 -7.83 -18.62 11.28
CA ASP A 471 -8.51 -17.38 10.88
C ASP A 471 -10.00 -17.54 10.50
N LYS A 472 -10.51 -18.77 10.40
CA LYS A 472 -11.88 -19.11 9.93
C LYS A 472 -13.03 -18.34 10.59
N ASN A 473 -12.83 -17.81 11.79
CA ASN A 473 -13.84 -17.13 12.59
C ASN A 473 -13.91 -15.60 12.36
N HIS A 474 -13.00 -15.00 11.58
CA HIS A 474 -13.01 -13.55 11.35
C HIS A 474 -14.04 -13.12 10.29
N PRO A 475 -15.01 -12.25 10.61
CA PRO A 475 -16.01 -11.79 9.63
C PRO A 475 -15.42 -10.94 8.49
N SER A 476 -14.29 -10.27 8.73
CA SER A 476 -13.57 -9.45 7.75
C SER A 476 -13.07 -10.23 6.55
N ILE A 477 -12.68 -11.49 6.76
CA ILE A 477 -12.21 -12.37 5.69
C ILE A 477 -13.40 -12.78 4.85
N VAL A 478 -13.36 -12.40 3.57
CA VAL A 478 -14.41 -12.71 2.58
C VAL A 478 -13.91 -13.64 1.48
N ILE A 479 -12.59 -13.68 1.26
CA ILE A 479 -11.95 -14.50 0.23
C ILE A 479 -10.75 -15.22 0.84
N TRP A 480 -10.62 -16.52 0.55
CA TRP A 480 -9.40 -17.30 0.78
C TRP A 480 -8.56 -17.30 -0.50
N SER A 481 -7.28 -16.94 -0.41
CA SER A 481 -6.35 -17.00 -1.54
C SER A 481 -5.38 -18.16 -1.40
N LEU A 482 -5.17 -18.90 -2.49
CA LEU A 482 -4.34 -20.10 -2.49
C LEU A 482 -2.83 -19.81 -2.44
N GLY A 483 -2.42 -18.58 -2.73
CA GLY A 483 -1.03 -18.17 -2.84
C GLY A 483 -0.86 -17.12 -3.95
N ASN A 484 0.40 -16.82 -4.29
CA ASN A 484 0.77 -15.82 -5.30
C ASN A 484 1.77 -16.41 -6.31
N GLU A 485 1.73 -15.93 -7.56
CA GLU A 485 2.73 -16.18 -8.63
C GLU A 485 3.43 -17.55 -8.58
N SER A 486 2.65 -18.63 -8.47
CA SER A 486 3.15 -20.01 -8.34
C SER A 486 2.66 -20.91 -9.49
N PHE A 487 2.39 -20.28 -10.64
CA PHE A 487 1.85 -20.89 -11.85
C PHE A 487 0.53 -21.66 -11.60
N GLY A 488 0.50 -22.99 -11.67
CA GLY A 488 -0.71 -23.80 -11.48
C GLY A 488 -0.41 -25.29 -11.29
N GLY A 489 -1.43 -26.14 -11.41
CA GLY A 489 -1.31 -27.60 -11.25
C GLY A 489 -2.32 -28.22 -10.28
N ASP A 490 -2.26 -29.54 -10.11
CA ASP A 490 -3.23 -30.31 -9.33
C ASP A 490 -3.17 -30.00 -7.83
N ASN A 491 -2.04 -29.53 -7.32
CA ASN A 491 -1.92 -29.12 -5.93
C ASN A 491 -2.83 -27.92 -5.62
N PHE A 492 -2.97 -26.94 -6.54
CA PHE A 492 -3.89 -25.81 -6.37
C PHE A 492 -5.35 -26.21 -6.48
N ILE A 493 -5.68 -27.20 -7.30
CA ILE A 493 -7.05 -27.74 -7.38
C ILE A 493 -7.42 -28.40 -6.06
N GLN A 494 -6.52 -29.19 -5.48
CA GLN A 494 -6.74 -29.81 -4.15
C GLN A 494 -6.87 -28.77 -3.03
N MET A 495 -6.08 -27.68 -3.07
CA MET A 495 -6.23 -26.59 -2.10
C MET A 495 -7.58 -25.87 -2.26
N HIS A 496 -8.04 -25.63 -3.50
CA HIS A 496 -9.38 -25.07 -3.75
C HIS A 496 -10.48 -25.98 -3.20
N GLU A 497 -10.43 -27.27 -3.51
CA GLU A 497 -11.37 -28.27 -3.01
C GLU A 497 -11.38 -28.30 -1.48
N PHE A 498 -10.20 -28.26 -0.84
CA PHE A 498 -10.07 -28.15 0.62
C PHE A 498 -10.86 -26.95 1.17
N PHE A 499 -10.65 -25.74 0.65
CA PHE A 499 -11.38 -24.56 1.15
C PHE A 499 -12.90 -24.66 0.89
N ARG A 500 -13.31 -25.15 -0.28
CA ARG A 500 -14.74 -25.34 -0.61
C ARG A 500 -15.42 -26.35 0.31
N GLU A 501 -14.71 -27.38 0.73
CA GLU A 501 -15.20 -28.39 1.68
C GLU A 501 -15.24 -27.88 3.13
N GLN A 502 -14.19 -27.17 3.56
CA GLN A 502 -14.08 -26.68 4.94
C GLN A 502 -14.97 -25.46 5.20
N ASP A 503 -15.08 -24.54 4.24
CA ASP A 503 -15.79 -23.28 4.40
C ASP A 503 -16.50 -22.81 3.12
N PRO A 504 -17.76 -23.24 2.90
CA PRO A 504 -18.54 -22.78 1.77
C PRO A 504 -19.04 -21.33 1.92
N SER A 505 -18.76 -20.64 3.02
CA SER A 505 -19.24 -19.27 3.29
C SER A 505 -18.33 -18.15 2.79
N ARG A 506 -17.23 -18.54 2.14
CA ARG A 506 -16.24 -17.66 1.50
C ARG A 506 -15.95 -18.14 0.08
N VAL A 507 -15.39 -17.22 -0.71
CA VAL A 507 -15.00 -17.46 -2.10
C VAL A 507 -13.51 -17.78 -2.14
N VAL A 508 -13.08 -18.64 -3.07
CA VAL A 508 -11.67 -18.99 -3.24
C VAL A 508 -11.08 -18.26 -4.44
N HIS A 509 -9.90 -17.66 -4.25
CA HIS A 509 -9.14 -16.90 -5.24
C HIS A 509 -7.79 -17.55 -5.51
N TYR A 510 -7.39 -17.57 -6.78
CA TYR A 510 -6.00 -17.78 -7.16
C TYR A 510 -5.74 -17.16 -8.53
N GLU A 511 -4.79 -16.22 -8.57
CA GLU A 511 -4.40 -15.53 -9.81
C GLU A 511 -3.77 -16.50 -10.80
N GLY A 512 -2.93 -17.45 -10.36
CA GLY A 512 -2.16 -18.31 -11.26
C GLY A 512 -3.00 -19.18 -12.22
N ALA A 513 -4.31 -19.31 -11.97
CA ALA A 513 -5.27 -19.82 -12.96
C ALA A 513 -5.31 -18.99 -14.27
N PHE A 514 -4.85 -17.74 -14.24
CA PHE A 514 -4.62 -16.87 -15.38
C PHE A 514 -3.46 -17.37 -16.26
N HIS A 515 -2.37 -17.77 -15.61
CA HIS A 515 -1.16 -18.25 -16.28
C HIS A 515 -1.28 -19.70 -16.74
N TRP A 516 -1.87 -20.59 -15.93
CA TRP A 516 -2.04 -22.00 -16.27
C TRP A 516 -3.46 -22.31 -16.76
N ARG A 517 -3.70 -22.08 -18.07
CA ARG A 517 -5.04 -22.22 -18.68
C ARG A 517 -5.50 -23.65 -18.98
N ALA A 518 -4.74 -24.66 -18.58
CA ALA A 518 -5.18 -26.05 -18.72
C ALA A 518 -6.38 -26.39 -17.80
N SER A 519 -6.56 -25.65 -16.71
CA SER A 519 -7.72 -25.74 -15.81
C SER A 519 -8.05 -24.36 -15.21
N ASP A 520 -9.33 -24.06 -15.06
CA ASP A 520 -9.83 -22.89 -14.32
C ASP A 520 -10.42 -23.27 -12.95
N ALA A 521 -10.20 -24.51 -12.50
CA ALA A 521 -10.83 -25.07 -11.30
C ALA A 521 -10.24 -24.54 -9.98
N SER A 522 -9.04 -23.97 -9.98
CA SER A 522 -8.36 -23.48 -8.77
C SER A 522 -8.83 -22.11 -8.27
N SER A 523 -9.84 -21.50 -8.89
CA SER A 523 -10.37 -20.20 -8.46
C SER A 523 -11.86 -20.06 -8.78
N ASP A 524 -12.63 -19.45 -7.89
CA ASP A 524 -14.04 -19.11 -8.11
C ASP A 524 -14.20 -17.79 -8.91
N ILE A 525 -13.13 -16.98 -8.98
CA ILE A 525 -13.12 -15.66 -9.63
C ILE A 525 -12.03 -15.57 -10.70
N GLU A 526 -12.22 -14.69 -11.68
CA GLU A 526 -11.13 -14.32 -12.60
C GLU A 526 -10.33 -13.19 -11.96
N SER A 527 -9.01 -13.36 -11.89
CA SER A 527 -8.10 -12.39 -11.29
C SER A 527 -6.85 -12.27 -12.15
N HIS A 528 -6.45 -11.04 -12.45
CA HIS A 528 -5.21 -10.74 -13.18
C HIS A 528 -4.35 -9.76 -12.37
N MET A 529 -3.06 -9.72 -12.67
CA MET A 529 -2.13 -8.69 -12.21
C MET A 529 -1.80 -7.72 -13.37
N TYR A 530 -1.82 -6.42 -13.10
CA TYR A 530 -1.33 -5.33 -13.96
C TYR A 530 -1.91 -5.24 -15.38
N THR A 531 -3.03 -5.93 -15.65
CA THR A 531 -3.72 -5.86 -16.95
C THR A 531 -4.18 -4.42 -17.25
N PRO A 532 -3.79 -3.82 -18.40
CA PRO A 532 -4.11 -2.43 -18.72
C PRO A 532 -5.63 -2.21 -18.94
N PRO A 533 -6.15 -0.98 -18.78
CA PRO A 533 -7.60 -0.72 -18.79
C PRO A 533 -8.34 -1.26 -20.02
N HIS A 534 -7.75 -1.13 -21.21
CA HIS A 534 -8.38 -1.62 -22.45
C HIS A 534 -8.57 -3.15 -22.48
N LYS A 535 -7.68 -3.92 -21.83
CA LYS A 535 -7.80 -5.39 -21.69
C LYS A 535 -8.79 -5.79 -20.61
N VAL A 536 -8.89 -5.00 -19.54
CA VAL A 536 -9.96 -5.15 -18.55
C VAL A 536 -11.34 -4.94 -19.19
N GLU A 537 -11.49 -3.91 -20.03
CA GLU A 537 -12.73 -3.69 -20.78
C GLU A 537 -13.01 -4.83 -21.78
N GLU A 538 -11.97 -5.37 -22.41
CA GLU A 538 -12.09 -6.53 -23.31
C GLU A 538 -12.68 -7.75 -22.58
N TYR A 539 -12.24 -8.05 -21.34
CA TYR A 539 -12.84 -9.12 -20.52
C TYR A 539 -14.33 -8.89 -20.31
N ALA A 540 -14.73 -7.69 -19.89
CA ALA A 540 -16.12 -7.35 -19.62
C ALA A 540 -17.05 -7.51 -20.85
N ARG A 541 -16.50 -7.35 -22.07
CA ARG A 541 -17.25 -7.42 -23.33
C ARG A 541 -17.33 -8.85 -23.91
N ASN A 542 -16.45 -9.75 -23.49
CA ASN A 542 -16.24 -11.05 -24.13
C ASN A 542 -16.94 -12.22 -23.41
N ALA A 543 -18.22 -12.03 -23.06
CA ALA A 543 -19.06 -13.05 -22.40
C ALA A 543 -18.38 -13.72 -21.17
N PRO A 544 -18.03 -12.92 -20.14
CA PRO A 544 -17.30 -13.41 -18.98
C PRO A 544 -18.07 -14.47 -18.19
N LYS A 545 -17.35 -15.42 -17.59
CA LYS A 545 -17.92 -16.55 -16.84
C LYS A 545 -17.85 -16.37 -15.33
N LYS A 546 -16.91 -15.56 -14.84
CA LYS A 546 -16.62 -15.33 -13.43
C LYS A 546 -16.63 -13.83 -13.16
N PRO A 547 -16.93 -13.38 -11.93
CA PRO A 547 -16.66 -12.00 -11.55
C PRO A 547 -15.15 -11.74 -11.60
N PHE A 548 -14.78 -10.49 -11.87
CA PHE A 548 -13.41 -10.10 -12.15
C PHE A 548 -12.87 -9.12 -11.12
N ILE A 549 -11.65 -9.34 -10.67
CA ILE A 549 -10.87 -8.37 -9.91
C ILE A 549 -9.45 -8.26 -10.48
N LEU A 550 -8.77 -7.16 -10.17
CA LEU A 550 -7.31 -7.10 -10.28
C LEU A 550 -6.74 -7.37 -8.89
N CYS A 551 -6.12 -8.53 -8.65
CA CYS A 551 -5.45 -8.77 -7.37
C CYS A 551 -4.24 -7.84 -7.18
N GLU A 552 -3.67 -7.34 -8.28
CA GLU A 552 -2.67 -6.27 -8.29
C GLU A 552 -2.90 -5.35 -9.49
N TYR A 553 -2.91 -4.04 -9.28
CA TYR A 553 -2.95 -3.04 -10.35
C TYR A 553 -2.37 -1.72 -9.87
N SER A 554 -2.13 -0.79 -10.79
CA SER A 554 -1.64 0.56 -10.48
C SER A 554 -0.37 0.52 -9.60
N HIS A 555 0.67 -0.16 -10.09
CA HIS A 555 1.95 -0.33 -9.39
C HIS A 555 2.50 1.02 -8.90
N ALA A 556 2.61 1.20 -7.59
CA ALA A 556 2.81 2.50 -6.95
C ALA A 556 4.29 2.81 -6.68
N MET A 557 5.25 2.10 -7.31
CA MET A 557 6.68 2.39 -7.19
C MET A 557 7.04 3.84 -7.51
N GLY A 558 7.70 4.51 -6.56
CA GLY A 558 8.13 5.89 -6.74
C GLY A 558 6.97 6.85 -7.04
N ASN A 559 7.15 7.70 -8.05
CA ASN A 559 6.14 8.66 -8.53
C ASN A 559 5.29 8.02 -9.62
N SER A 560 4.15 7.44 -9.22
CA SER A 560 3.33 6.55 -10.06
C SER A 560 1.82 6.76 -9.82
N CYS A 561 0.99 5.74 -10.00
CA CYS A 561 -0.48 5.75 -9.91
C CYS A 561 -1.17 6.72 -10.89
N GLY A 562 -0.52 7.03 -12.00
CA GLY A 562 -1.14 7.69 -13.15
C GLY A 562 -2.09 6.76 -13.88
N GLY A 563 -3.21 7.30 -14.35
CA GLY A 563 -4.20 6.51 -15.09
C GLY A 563 -5.18 5.71 -14.22
N LEU A 564 -5.21 5.96 -12.90
CA LEU A 564 -6.07 5.21 -11.97
C LEU A 564 -7.56 5.44 -12.28
N LYS A 565 -7.93 6.65 -12.68
CA LYS A 565 -9.31 7.04 -13.04
C LYS A 565 -9.89 6.17 -14.14
N GLU A 566 -9.08 5.74 -15.11
CA GLU A 566 -9.48 4.95 -16.27
C GLU A 566 -9.99 3.57 -15.84
N TYR A 567 -9.35 2.94 -14.86
CA TYR A 567 -9.84 1.71 -14.24
C TYR A 567 -11.18 1.92 -13.54
N TRP A 568 -11.29 2.96 -12.71
CA TRP A 568 -12.49 3.22 -11.92
C TRP A 568 -13.72 3.52 -12.78
N GLN A 569 -13.52 4.23 -13.89
CA GLN A 569 -14.58 4.41 -14.88
C GLN A 569 -15.10 3.08 -15.43
N LEU A 570 -14.23 2.09 -15.65
CA LEU A 570 -14.63 0.76 -16.09
C LEU A 570 -15.35 -0.04 -14.98
N PHE A 571 -14.88 0.03 -13.74
CA PHE A 571 -15.49 -0.65 -12.59
C PHE A 571 -16.91 -0.15 -12.30
N HIS A 572 -17.16 1.15 -12.47
CA HIS A 572 -18.52 1.69 -12.39
C HIS A 572 -19.39 1.30 -13.60
N LYS A 573 -18.80 1.25 -14.80
CA LYS A 573 -19.52 0.98 -16.05
C LYS A 573 -19.96 -0.48 -16.20
N TYR A 574 -19.15 -1.45 -15.78
CA TYR A 574 -19.39 -2.88 -16.02
C TYR A 574 -19.59 -3.65 -14.71
N PRO A 575 -20.79 -4.19 -14.43
CA PRO A 575 -21.08 -4.90 -13.19
C PRO A 575 -20.12 -6.04 -12.84
N ILE A 576 -19.67 -6.78 -13.86
CA ILE A 576 -18.78 -7.95 -13.70
C ILE A 576 -17.37 -7.59 -13.22
N LEU A 577 -16.94 -6.35 -13.45
CA LEU A 577 -15.66 -5.83 -12.95
C LEU A 577 -15.90 -5.30 -11.54
N GLN A 578 -15.29 -5.92 -10.54
CA GLN A 578 -15.60 -5.66 -9.13
C GLN A 578 -14.44 -5.03 -8.36
N GLY A 579 -13.62 -4.23 -9.04
CA GLY A 579 -12.53 -3.46 -8.43
C GLY A 579 -11.18 -4.17 -8.48
N GLY A 580 -10.29 -3.80 -7.57
CA GLY A 580 -8.95 -4.37 -7.49
C GLY A 580 -8.16 -3.87 -6.29
N PHE A 581 -6.92 -4.33 -6.17
CA PHE A 581 -6.03 -4.04 -5.06
C PHE A 581 -4.75 -3.38 -5.57
N ILE A 582 -4.52 -2.13 -5.18
CA ILE A 582 -3.31 -1.38 -5.58
C ILE A 582 -2.07 -2.09 -5.03
N TRP A 583 -1.00 -2.17 -5.83
CA TRP A 583 0.31 -2.64 -5.36
C TRP A 583 1.26 -1.45 -5.09
N ASP A 584 1.64 -1.14 -3.86
CA ASP A 584 1.15 -1.69 -2.59
C ASP A 584 0.99 -0.60 -1.51
N TRP A 585 0.77 -0.99 -0.26
CA TRP A 585 0.44 -0.05 0.81
C TRP A 585 1.64 0.80 1.24
N VAL A 586 2.78 0.17 1.59
CA VAL A 586 3.89 0.83 2.30
C VAL A 586 5.24 0.44 1.68
N ASP A 587 6.12 1.42 1.49
CA ASP A 587 7.48 1.14 1.01
C ASP A 587 8.22 0.19 1.97
N GLN A 588 8.77 -0.90 1.45
CA GLN A 588 9.60 -1.82 2.22
C GLN A 588 11.04 -1.29 2.31
N ALA A 589 11.25 -0.15 2.98
CA ALA A 589 12.58 0.42 3.20
C ALA A 589 12.99 0.32 4.67
N ILE A 590 14.23 -0.11 4.92
CA ILE A 590 14.76 -0.31 6.28
C ILE A 590 15.47 0.97 6.75
N ARG A 591 15.07 1.52 7.89
CA ARG A 591 15.76 2.66 8.49
C ARG A 591 17.13 2.21 9.00
N ARG A 592 18.19 2.89 8.56
CA ARG A 592 19.56 2.57 8.96
C ARG A 592 20.39 3.84 9.15
N GLN A 593 21.41 3.75 10.02
CA GLN A 593 22.48 4.74 10.08
C GLN A 593 23.67 4.34 9.20
N THR A 594 24.12 5.27 8.37
CA THR A 594 25.34 5.17 7.56
C THR A 594 26.61 5.31 8.41
N GLU A 595 27.78 5.01 7.83
CA GLU A 595 29.08 5.12 8.54
C GLU A 595 29.41 6.55 9.01
N ASP A 596 28.89 7.57 8.32
CA ASP A 596 29.02 8.99 8.67
C ASP A 596 27.91 9.49 9.62
N GLY A 597 27.01 8.61 10.07
CA GLY A 597 25.99 8.88 11.09
C GLY A 597 24.69 9.50 10.56
N GLN A 598 24.45 9.49 9.25
CA GLN A 598 23.18 9.93 8.66
C GLN A 598 22.14 8.81 8.71
N THR A 599 20.89 9.16 9.01
CA THR A 599 19.77 8.21 8.93
C THR A 599 19.25 8.18 7.50
N ILE A 600 19.17 6.99 6.91
CA ILE A 600 18.67 6.73 5.57
C ILE A 600 17.53 5.71 5.60
N MET A 601 16.71 5.71 4.55
CA MET A 601 15.80 4.61 4.22
C MET A 601 16.49 3.75 3.17
N ALA A 602 16.98 2.59 3.59
CA ALA A 602 17.79 1.68 2.78
C ALA A 602 16.91 0.73 1.96
N TYR A 603 17.36 0.39 0.75
CA TYR A 603 16.78 -0.60 -0.14
C TYR A 603 17.84 -1.62 -0.61
N GLY A 604 17.48 -2.55 -1.50
CA GLY A 604 18.39 -3.62 -1.95
C GLY A 604 19.73 -3.09 -2.48
N GLY A 605 20.82 -3.68 -1.99
CA GLY A 605 22.22 -3.32 -2.28
C GLY A 605 22.87 -2.47 -1.20
N ASP A 606 22.10 -1.86 -0.29
CA ASP A 606 22.65 -0.99 0.76
C ASP A 606 23.28 -1.79 1.92
N PHE A 607 23.03 -3.09 2.02
CA PHE A 607 23.60 -3.97 3.05
C PHE A 607 24.84 -4.74 2.58
N GLY A 608 25.32 -4.47 1.36
CA GLY A 608 26.50 -5.09 0.78
C GLY A 608 26.26 -6.48 0.19
N GLU A 609 24.99 -6.86 0.04
CA GLU A 609 24.59 -8.08 -0.63
C GLU A 609 24.85 -8.02 -2.14
N ASP A 610 25.25 -9.15 -2.73
CA ASP A 610 25.64 -9.23 -4.14
C ASP A 610 24.45 -9.42 -5.10
N VAL A 611 23.37 -10.02 -4.61
CA VAL A 611 22.16 -10.34 -5.39
C VAL A 611 21.03 -9.55 -4.76
N HIS A 612 20.58 -8.52 -5.47
CA HIS A 612 19.49 -7.66 -5.06
C HIS A 612 18.74 -7.07 -6.25
N ASP A 613 17.50 -6.62 -6.03
CA ASP A 613 16.66 -5.95 -7.03
C ASP A 613 16.47 -4.45 -6.75
N GLY A 614 17.35 -3.86 -5.93
CA GLY A 614 17.47 -2.40 -5.79
C GLY A 614 16.27 -1.79 -5.05
N ASN A 615 15.74 -0.68 -5.57
CA ASN A 615 14.60 0.02 -4.99
C ASN A 615 13.23 -0.57 -5.37
N PHE A 616 13.18 -1.74 -6.03
CA PHE A 616 11.93 -2.42 -6.39
C PHE A 616 11.10 -2.83 -5.16
N CYS A 617 11.65 -2.75 -3.95
CA CYS A 617 10.92 -2.94 -2.69
C CYS A 617 10.09 -1.70 -2.26
N GLY A 618 10.28 -0.56 -2.92
CA GLY A 618 9.64 0.72 -2.62
C GLY A 618 8.40 0.99 -3.46
N ASN A 619 7.33 0.24 -3.20
CA ASN A 619 6.10 0.23 -4.00
C ASN A 619 4.90 0.90 -3.32
N GLY A 620 5.10 1.61 -2.21
CA GLY A 620 4.02 2.00 -1.31
C GLY A 620 3.23 3.23 -1.75
N LEU A 621 1.92 3.22 -1.49
CA LEU A 621 1.08 4.42 -1.43
C LEU A 621 1.50 5.37 -0.31
N ILE A 622 2.12 4.86 0.76
CA ILE A 622 2.75 5.64 1.82
C ILE A 622 4.23 5.27 1.97
N PHE A 623 5.01 6.19 2.52
CA PHE A 623 6.43 5.94 2.78
C PHE A 623 6.62 4.96 3.95
N ALA A 624 7.82 4.40 4.08
CA ALA A 624 8.14 3.35 5.05
C ALA A 624 7.85 3.73 6.52
N ASP A 625 7.91 5.03 6.84
CA ASP A 625 7.60 5.60 8.17
C ASP A 625 6.11 5.99 8.35
N ARG A 626 5.25 5.57 7.41
CA ARG A 626 3.80 5.87 7.33
C ARG A 626 3.47 7.33 7.06
N THR A 627 4.44 8.15 6.65
CA THR A 627 4.12 9.48 6.11
C THR A 627 3.42 9.33 4.76
N ILE A 628 2.41 10.18 4.52
CA ILE A 628 1.53 10.07 3.35
C ILE A 628 2.26 10.55 2.10
N SER A 629 2.22 9.76 1.03
CA SER A 629 2.68 10.22 -0.28
C SER A 629 1.56 10.95 -1.04
N PRO A 630 1.90 11.82 -2.01
CA PRO A 630 0.92 12.49 -2.87
C PRO A 630 -0.04 11.55 -3.62
N LYS A 631 0.40 10.32 -3.91
CA LYS A 631 -0.38 9.31 -4.65
C LYS A 631 -1.68 8.96 -3.92
N LEU A 632 -1.65 8.92 -2.59
CA LEU A 632 -2.77 8.48 -1.77
C LEU A 632 -3.99 9.40 -1.91
N TYR A 633 -3.79 10.68 -2.22
CA TYR A 633 -4.91 11.61 -2.44
C TYR A 633 -5.63 11.35 -3.77
N GLU A 634 -4.93 10.90 -4.81
CA GLU A 634 -5.61 10.44 -6.05
C GLU A 634 -6.40 9.17 -5.77
N VAL A 635 -5.85 8.23 -5.00
CA VAL A 635 -6.55 7.02 -4.58
C VAL A 635 -7.83 7.39 -3.82
N LYS A 636 -7.74 8.27 -2.82
CA LYS A 636 -8.91 8.76 -2.07
C LYS A 636 -9.99 9.28 -3.01
N LYS A 637 -9.62 10.08 -4.02
CA LYS A 637 -10.54 10.65 -5.01
C LYS A 637 -11.16 9.59 -5.91
N CYS A 638 -10.38 8.65 -6.43
CA CYS A 638 -10.90 7.57 -7.27
C CYS A 638 -11.78 6.59 -6.48
N TYR A 639 -11.55 6.44 -5.17
CA TYR A 639 -12.27 5.52 -4.30
C TYR A 639 -13.48 6.16 -3.61
N GLU A 640 -13.88 7.39 -3.95
CA GLU A 640 -15.05 8.05 -3.33
C GLU A 640 -16.35 7.25 -3.53
N SER A 641 -17.04 6.95 -2.43
CA SER A 641 -18.36 6.30 -2.46
C SER A 641 -19.53 7.28 -2.64
N VAL A 642 -19.24 8.54 -2.98
CA VAL A 642 -20.25 9.53 -3.36
C VAL A 642 -19.78 10.26 -4.62
N THR A 643 -20.65 10.32 -5.63
CA THR A 643 -20.35 11.03 -6.88
C THR A 643 -21.17 12.31 -6.96
N ILE A 644 -20.49 13.44 -7.17
CA ILE A 644 -21.12 14.76 -7.32
C ILE A 644 -21.07 15.16 -8.81
N THR A 645 -22.23 15.39 -9.41
CA THR A 645 -22.34 15.83 -10.82
C THR A 645 -23.33 16.98 -10.97
N THR A 646 -23.40 17.58 -12.16
CA THR A 646 -24.34 18.66 -12.45
C THR A 646 -24.69 18.66 -13.94
N GLU A 647 -25.95 18.92 -14.26
CA GLU A 647 -26.40 19.23 -15.63
C GLU A 647 -26.47 20.74 -15.90
N ASP A 648 -26.54 21.55 -14.84
CA ASP A 648 -26.62 23.00 -14.88
C ASP A 648 -25.87 23.61 -13.69
N VAL A 649 -24.56 23.72 -13.87
CA VAL A 649 -23.68 24.28 -12.84
C VAL A 649 -24.03 25.74 -12.51
N PHE A 650 -24.57 26.48 -13.47
CA PHE A 650 -24.91 27.91 -13.32
C PHE A 650 -26.25 28.12 -12.65
N GLY A 651 -27.19 27.20 -12.83
CA GLY A 651 -28.44 27.10 -12.08
C GLY A 651 -28.26 26.61 -10.65
N GLY A 652 -27.04 26.25 -10.24
CA GLY A 652 -26.71 25.89 -8.86
C GLY A 652 -27.31 24.55 -8.41
N LYS A 653 -27.62 23.65 -9.34
CA LYS A 653 -28.20 22.34 -9.03
C LYS A 653 -27.18 21.25 -9.20
N PHE A 654 -27.03 20.40 -8.19
CA PHE A 654 -26.06 19.32 -8.19
C PHE A 654 -26.71 18.00 -7.78
N ASN A 655 -26.32 16.94 -8.45
CA ASN A 655 -26.73 15.57 -8.18
C ASN A 655 -25.67 14.91 -7.29
N ILE A 656 -26.10 14.39 -6.15
CA ILE A 656 -25.30 13.67 -5.17
C ILE A 656 -25.72 12.20 -5.21
N GLN A 657 -24.94 11.38 -5.90
CA GLN A 657 -25.20 9.94 -5.99
C GLN A 657 -24.57 9.22 -4.80
N ASN A 658 -25.38 8.55 -4.00
CA ASN A 658 -24.91 7.68 -2.93
C ASN A 658 -24.49 6.32 -3.53
N ASN A 659 -23.19 6.01 -3.51
CA ASN A 659 -22.65 4.71 -3.94
C ASN A 659 -22.24 3.81 -2.76
N TYR A 660 -22.46 4.21 -1.51
CA TYR A 660 -22.36 3.30 -0.37
C TYR A 660 -23.38 2.16 -0.50
N LEU A 661 -23.07 1.01 0.07
CA LEU A 661 -23.93 -0.18 0.05
C LEU A 661 -24.93 -0.18 1.21
N PHE A 662 -24.56 0.41 2.35
CA PHE A 662 -25.26 0.33 3.63
C PHE A 662 -25.33 1.66 4.40
N THR A 663 -24.55 2.68 4.03
CA THR A 663 -24.52 4.01 4.69
C THR A 663 -25.45 5.03 4.02
N ASN A 664 -26.26 5.73 4.82
CA ASN A 664 -27.12 6.83 4.35
C ASN A 664 -26.34 8.15 4.29
N LEU A 665 -26.72 9.07 3.39
CA LEU A 665 -26.09 10.38 3.31
C LEU A 665 -26.37 11.28 4.53
N ASP A 666 -27.39 10.99 5.34
CA ASP A 666 -27.69 11.76 6.56
C ASP A 666 -26.65 11.61 7.69
N GLU A 667 -25.69 10.69 7.54
CA GLU A 667 -24.50 10.61 8.38
C GLU A 667 -23.44 11.69 8.06
N PHE A 668 -23.66 12.46 6.98
CA PHE A 668 -22.75 13.47 6.47
C PHE A 668 -23.39 14.86 6.35
N GLU A 669 -22.54 15.86 6.18
CA GLU A 669 -22.92 17.20 5.74
C GLU A 669 -22.13 17.61 4.49
N ILE A 670 -22.74 18.45 3.66
CA ILE A 670 -22.04 19.09 2.54
C ILE A 670 -21.42 20.38 3.05
N GLU A 671 -20.10 20.49 2.96
CA GLU A 671 -19.37 21.74 3.12
C GLU A 671 -19.12 22.33 1.73
N TRP A 672 -19.49 23.59 1.52
CA TRP A 672 -19.24 24.28 0.26
C TRP A 672 -18.29 25.46 0.46
N GLU A 673 -17.49 25.72 -0.56
CA GLU A 673 -16.58 26.85 -0.65
C GLU A 673 -16.67 27.47 -2.04
N LEU A 674 -16.79 28.78 -2.11
CA LEU A 674 -16.80 29.53 -3.35
C LEU A 674 -15.59 30.46 -3.39
N LEU A 675 -14.71 30.25 -4.36
CA LEU A 675 -13.56 31.11 -4.62
C LEU A 675 -13.87 32.09 -5.76
N CYS A 676 -13.34 33.31 -5.67
CA CYS A 676 -13.28 34.29 -6.75
C CYS A 676 -11.81 34.67 -6.98
N SER A 677 -11.26 34.33 -8.15
CA SER A 677 -9.84 34.58 -8.50
C SER A 677 -8.86 34.09 -7.42
N GLY A 678 -9.17 32.92 -6.84
CA GLY A 678 -8.40 32.26 -5.79
C GLY A 678 -8.68 32.74 -4.36
N GLU A 679 -9.49 33.78 -4.17
CA GLU A 679 -9.86 34.29 -2.84
C GLU A 679 -11.21 33.74 -2.39
N SER A 680 -11.33 33.34 -1.11
CA SER A 680 -12.61 32.86 -0.56
C SER A 680 -13.68 33.96 -0.58
N ALA A 681 -14.72 33.75 -1.37
CA ALA A 681 -15.89 34.60 -1.47
C ALA A 681 -17.06 34.12 -0.59
N GLY A 682 -17.01 32.88 -0.10
CA GLY A 682 -17.98 32.34 0.85
C GLY A 682 -17.73 30.88 1.18
N VAL A 683 -18.13 30.49 2.39
CA VAL A 683 -18.15 29.11 2.84
C VAL A 683 -19.45 28.83 3.58
N GLY A 684 -19.89 27.57 3.61
CA GLY A 684 -21.05 27.18 4.39
C GLY A 684 -21.29 25.70 4.39
N ARG A 685 -22.39 25.29 5.01
CA ARG A 685 -22.77 23.90 5.22
C ARG A 685 -24.23 23.66 4.90
N LEU A 686 -24.54 22.49 4.37
CA LEU A 686 -25.88 22.07 3.99
C LEU A 686 -26.11 20.62 4.46
N PRO A 687 -27.28 20.32 5.06
CA PRO A 687 -27.64 18.94 5.32
C PRO A 687 -27.90 18.22 4.00
N ILE A 688 -27.69 16.90 4.00
CA ILE A 688 -28.01 16.01 2.90
C ILE A 688 -28.65 14.75 3.48
N ALA A 689 -29.49 14.09 2.69
CA ALA A 689 -30.07 12.79 3.02
C ALA A 689 -30.27 12.02 1.72
N GLY A 690 -30.18 10.69 1.78
CA GLY A 690 -30.35 9.83 0.61
C GLY A 690 -29.93 8.40 0.92
N GLU A 691 -30.81 7.44 0.61
CA GLU A 691 -30.55 6.03 0.88
C GLU A 691 -29.41 5.49 -0.02
N PRO A 692 -28.73 4.39 0.39
CA PRO A 692 -27.78 3.68 -0.47
C PRO A 692 -28.31 3.43 -1.89
N GLY A 693 -27.59 3.91 -2.90
CA GLY A 693 -27.95 3.80 -4.31
C GLY A 693 -28.84 4.91 -4.88
N GLU A 694 -29.37 5.81 -4.06
CA GLU A 694 -30.19 6.93 -4.53
C GLU A 694 -29.36 8.14 -4.98
N THR A 695 -29.96 8.96 -5.86
CA THR A 695 -29.45 10.28 -6.21
C THR A 695 -30.27 11.36 -5.52
N SER A 696 -29.62 12.20 -4.72
CA SER A 696 -30.22 13.39 -4.11
C SER A 696 -29.85 14.65 -4.90
N VAL A 697 -30.76 15.62 -5.00
CA VAL A 697 -30.49 16.90 -5.67
C VAL A 697 -30.37 18.00 -4.63
N ILE A 698 -29.26 18.74 -4.66
CA ILE A 698 -29.09 19.97 -3.88
C ILE A 698 -29.24 21.20 -4.75
N ASP A 699 -29.78 22.26 -4.18
CA ASP A 699 -29.90 23.58 -4.81
C ASP A 699 -29.12 24.59 -3.98
N ILE A 700 -28.05 25.12 -4.57
CA ILE A 700 -27.18 26.15 -4.01
C ILE A 700 -27.19 27.43 -4.84
N SER A 701 -28.19 27.61 -5.71
CA SER A 701 -28.34 28.80 -6.55
C SER A 701 -28.33 30.10 -5.74
N GLY A 702 -28.86 30.08 -4.51
CA GLY A 702 -28.90 31.22 -3.60
C GLY A 702 -27.54 31.64 -3.03
N ILE A 703 -26.50 30.81 -3.17
CA ILE A 703 -25.13 31.11 -2.69
C ILE A 703 -24.34 31.88 -3.74
N TYR A 704 -24.71 31.76 -5.02
CA TYR A 704 -24.00 32.45 -6.08
C TYR A 704 -24.18 33.98 -6.01
N PRO A 705 -23.13 34.76 -6.33
CA PRO A 705 -23.21 36.22 -6.31
C PRO A 705 -24.18 36.72 -7.38
N ALA A 706 -25.00 37.71 -7.00
CA ALA A 706 -26.01 38.32 -7.88
C ALA A 706 -25.41 39.22 -8.97
N ALA A 707 -24.22 39.78 -8.75
CA ALA A 707 -23.47 40.59 -9.70
C ALA A 707 -22.03 40.07 -9.81
N ARG A 708 -21.49 40.01 -11.03
CA ARG A 708 -20.18 39.42 -11.35
C ARG A 708 -19.46 40.35 -12.32
N LYS A 709 -18.15 40.55 -12.15
CA LYS A 709 -17.38 41.37 -13.09
C LYS A 709 -16.84 40.51 -14.24
N ALA A 710 -16.68 41.13 -15.41
CA ALA A 710 -16.01 40.48 -16.53
C ALA A 710 -14.58 40.09 -16.13
N GLY A 711 -14.17 38.86 -16.45
CA GLY A 711 -12.83 38.34 -16.17
C GLY A 711 -12.63 37.68 -14.80
N GLU A 712 -13.64 37.62 -13.93
CA GLU A 712 -13.55 36.90 -12.65
C GLU A 712 -13.74 35.39 -12.85
N GLU A 713 -12.74 34.59 -12.47
CA GLU A 713 -12.87 33.12 -12.36
C GLU A 713 -13.54 32.79 -11.02
N TRP A 714 -14.60 31.98 -11.06
CA TRP A 714 -15.26 31.48 -9.86
C TRP A 714 -15.08 29.97 -9.75
N ILE A 715 -14.78 29.45 -8.56
CA ILE A 715 -14.63 28.00 -8.34
C ILE A 715 -15.50 27.60 -7.18
N LEU A 716 -16.44 26.69 -7.41
CA LEU A 716 -17.22 26.06 -6.37
C LEU A 716 -16.56 24.72 -6.00
N THR A 717 -16.31 24.52 -4.72
CA THR A 717 -15.94 23.23 -4.15
C THR A 717 -17.07 22.71 -3.28
N LEU A 718 -17.49 21.47 -3.50
CA LEU A 718 -18.42 20.75 -2.64
C LEU A 718 -17.68 19.58 -2.00
N ARG A 719 -17.70 19.50 -0.67
CA ARG A 719 -17.07 18.45 0.15
C ARG A 719 -18.13 17.75 0.96
N LEU A 720 -18.01 16.44 1.10
CA LEU A 720 -18.85 15.64 1.97
C LEU A 720 -18.05 15.23 3.21
N ALA A 721 -18.49 15.67 4.40
CA ALA A 721 -17.80 15.42 5.65
C ALA A 721 -18.68 14.66 6.64
N LYS A 722 -18.10 13.73 7.40
CA LYS A 722 -18.80 12.96 8.45
C LYS A 722 -19.23 13.87 9.60
N LEU A 723 -20.51 13.82 9.99
CA LEU A 723 -21.05 14.62 11.10
C LEU A 723 -20.46 14.21 12.47
N ASN A 724 -20.37 12.91 12.72
CA ASN A 724 -19.94 12.34 14.01
C ASN A 724 -18.57 11.65 13.89
N ALA A 725 -17.63 12.28 13.19
CA ALA A 725 -16.28 11.72 13.02
C ALA A 725 -15.58 11.46 14.36
N ALA A 726 -14.98 10.28 14.48
CA ALA A 726 -14.11 9.90 15.59
C ALA A 726 -12.87 10.82 15.67
N ALA A 727 -12.16 10.79 16.80
CA ALA A 727 -10.99 11.64 16.99
C ALA A 727 -9.90 11.40 15.92
N TRP A 728 -9.63 10.12 15.60
CA TRP A 728 -8.65 9.74 14.59
C TRP A 728 -9.10 10.13 13.17
N GLU A 729 -10.41 10.11 12.88
CA GLU A 729 -10.96 10.58 11.60
C GLU A 729 -10.80 12.09 11.46
N LYS A 730 -10.97 12.86 12.54
CA LYS A 730 -10.74 14.32 12.53
C LYS A 730 -9.27 14.67 12.39
N GLU A 731 -8.38 13.86 12.99
CA GLU A 731 -6.93 14.02 12.85
C GLU A 731 -6.47 13.78 11.41
N LEU A 732 -7.00 12.73 10.77
CA LEU A 732 -6.60 12.32 9.42
C LEU A 732 -7.37 13.05 8.32
N SER A 733 -8.68 12.85 8.27
CA SER A 733 -9.60 13.51 7.33
C SER A 733 -11.04 13.05 7.63
N SER A 734 -11.94 13.99 7.95
CA SER A 734 -13.38 13.73 8.02
C SER A 734 -14.09 13.84 6.66
N GLU A 735 -13.42 14.40 5.66
CA GLU A 735 -13.88 14.49 4.27
C GLU A 735 -13.79 13.11 3.61
N VAL A 736 -14.91 12.62 3.07
CA VAL A 736 -14.99 11.34 2.35
C VAL A 736 -15.11 11.49 0.84
N ALA A 737 -15.55 12.65 0.36
CA ALA A 737 -15.61 12.96 -1.07
C ALA A 737 -15.56 14.46 -1.32
N PHE A 738 -15.04 14.89 -2.47
CA PHE A 738 -15.18 16.27 -2.91
C PHE A 738 -15.26 16.40 -4.43
N GLU A 739 -15.83 17.48 -4.94
CA GLU A 739 -15.75 17.83 -6.37
C GLU A 739 -15.64 19.35 -6.56
N GLN A 740 -14.99 19.78 -7.65
CA GLN A 740 -14.83 21.19 -8.00
C GLN A 740 -15.38 21.52 -9.37
N PHE A 741 -16.00 22.71 -9.45
CA PHE A 741 -16.58 23.23 -10.67
C PHE A 741 -16.03 24.63 -10.95
N VAL A 742 -15.28 24.76 -12.05
CA VAL A 742 -14.79 26.05 -12.55
C VAL A 742 -15.93 26.74 -13.32
N LEU A 743 -16.38 27.86 -12.80
CA LEU A 743 -17.47 28.67 -13.34
C LEU A 743 -16.85 29.83 -14.15
N LEU A 744 -16.69 29.62 -15.46
CA LEU A 744 -16.42 30.71 -16.40
C LEU A 744 -17.76 31.31 -16.83
N LEU A 745 -18.19 32.34 -16.15
CA LEU A 745 -19.53 32.88 -16.32
C LEU A 745 -19.60 33.87 -17.50
N PRO A 746 -20.56 33.71 -18.44
CA PRO A 746 -20.70 34.62 -19.56
C PRO A 746 -21.09 36.03 -19.12
N VAL A 747 -20.54 37.00 -19.85
CA VAL A 747 -20.63 38.45 -19.65
C VAL A 747 -22.08 38.95 -19.72
N ALA A 748 -22.48 39.80 -18.76
CA ALA A 748 -23.51 40.81 -19.00
C ALA A 748 -22.78 42.05 -19.55
N GLY A 749 -23.07 42.41 -20.80
CA GLY A 749 -22.31 43.34 -21.65
C GLY A 749 -21.59 44.49 -20.93
N GLY A 750 -20.30 44.61 -21.20
CA GLY A 750 -19.46 45.75 -20.84
C GLY A 750 -18.00 45.47 -21.21
N ASP A 751 -17.49 46.18 -22.21
CA ASP A 751 -16.07 46.23 -22.51
C ASP A 751 -15.36 46.86 -21.31
N ALA A 752 -14.59 46.05 -20.58
CA ALA A 752 -13.71 46.56 -19.53
C ALA A 752 -12.37 46.94 -20.19
N GLU A 753 -12.24 48.22 -20.55
CA GLU A 753 -10.94 48.84 -20.81
C GLU A 753 -10.07 48.72 -19.55
N ALA A 754 -8.88 48.16 -19.70
CA ALA A 754 -7.87 48.20 -18.65
C ALA A 754 -7.28 49.61 -18.61
N ASP A 755 -7.42 50.30 -17.47
CA ASP A 755 -6.71 51.55 -17.19
C ASP A 755 -5.20 51.26 -17.15
N GLU A 756 -4.48 51.65 -18.21
CA GLU A 756 -3.02 51.75 -18.16
C GLU A 756 -2.63 52.95 -17.28
N PRO A 757 -1.67 52.81 -16.34
CA PRO A 757 -1.09 53.96 -15.70
C PRO A 757 -0.30 54.79 -16.74
N GLU A 758 -0.88 55.92 -17.16
CA GLU A 758 -0.13 57.01 -17.80
C GLU A 758 1.01 57.43 -16.87
N THR A 759 2.26 57.00 -17.16
CA THR A 759 3.57 57.64 -16.82
C THR A 759 4.77 56.68 -16.78
N ALA A 760 4.78 55.56 -17.51
CA ALA A 760 6.02 54.77 -17.64
C ALA A 760 6.99 55.40 -18.66
N ALA A 761 8.27 55.52 -18.29
CA ALA A 761 9.32 56.04 -19.16
C ALA A 761 9.48 55.17 -20.43
N PRO A 762 9.89 55.73 -21.59
CA PRO A 762 10.09 54.96 -22.81
C PRO A 762 11.18 53.90 -22.63
N LEU A 763 11.01 52.75 -23.28
CA LEU A 763 12.01 51.68 -23.27
C LEU A 763 13.28 52.13 -23.99
N THR A 764 14.43 51.81 -23.41
CA THR A 764 15.75 52.04 -24.01
C THR A 764 16.28 50.71 -24.55
N LEU A 765 16.64 50.69 -25.83
CA LEU A 765 17.17 49.52 -26.53
C LEU A 765 18.66 49.75 -26.84
N GLU A 766 19.54 49.00 -26.18
CA GLU A 766 20.99 49.07 -26.41
C GLU A 766 21.48 47.74 -27.01
N ARG A 767 22.01 47.80 -28.24
CA ARG A 767 22.50 46.62 -28.95
C ARG A 767 24.02 46.69 -29.17
N SER A 768 24.72 45.63 -28.78
CA SER A 768 26.13 45.39 -29.05
C SER A 768 26.31 44.18 -29.99
N ALA A 769 27.56 43.79 -30.26
CA ALA A 769 27.85 42.60 -31.08
C ALA A 769 27.48 41.27 -30.39
N ALA A 770 27.42 41.26 -29.05
CA ALA A 770 27.17 40.06 -28.26
C ALA A 770 25.91 40.15 -27.39
N THR A 771 25.36 41.36 -27.17
CA THR A 771 24.27 41.58 -26.22
C THR A 771 23.21 42.53 -26.77
N LEU A 772 21.98 42.35 -26.30
CA LEU A 772 20.86 43.27 -26.45
C LEU A 772 20.27 43.54 -25.06
N THR A 773 20.26 44.80 -24.64
CA THR A 773 19.71 45.21 -23.34
C THR A 773 18.50 46.11 -23.56
N ILE A 774 17.39 45.77 -22.89
CA ILE A 774 16.13 46.51 -22.91
C ILE A 774 15.88 47.01 -21.49
N SER A 775 15.85 48.32 -21.29
CA SER A 775 15.69 48.91 -19.95
C SER A 775 14.52 49.88 -19.90
N GLY A 776 13.79 49.86 -18.79
CA GLY A 776 12.70 50.78 -18.49
C GLY A 776 12.80 51.33 -17.06
N ALA A 777 11.69 51.84 -16.51
CA ALA A 777 11.68 52.39 -15.15
C ALA A 777 11.88 51.26 -14.11
N GLY A 778 13.11 51.09 -13.63
CA GLY A 778 13.42 50.16 -12.53
C GLY A 778 13.57 48.70 -12.94
N PHE A 779 13.74 48.39 -14.23
CA PHE A 779 14.06 47.04 -14.70
C PHE A 779 15.00 47.07 -15.92
N SER A 780 15.70 45.94 -16.15
CA SER A 780 16.50 45.70 -17.34
C SER A 780 16.45 44.22 -17.72
N ALA A 781 16.23 43.93 -19.01
CA ALA A 781 16.26 42.59 -19.60
C ALA A 781 17.43 42.50 -20.59
N GLY A 782 18.31 41.51 -20.41
CA GLY A 782 19.50 41.29 -21.22
C GLY A 782 19.43 39.98 -22.01
N PHE A 783 19.63 40.06 -23.32
CA PHE A 783 19.69 38.92 -24.22
C PHE A 783 21.09 38.80 -24.83
N SER A 784 21.54 37.58 -25.08
CA SER A 784 22.73 37.36 -25.90
C SER A 784 22.34 37.26 -27.36
N THR A 785 22.99 38.06 -28.21
CA THR A 785 22.79 37.99 -29.67
C THR A 785 23.56 36.82 -30.30
N VAL A 786 24.35 36.08 -29.51
CA VAL A 786 25.10 34.90 -29.94
C VAL A 786 24.32 33.62 -29.63
N THR A 787 23.71 33.54 -28.45
CA THR A 787 22.93 32.37 -28.03
C THR A 787 21.45 32.55 -28.30
N GLY A 788 20.95 33.79 -28.39
CA GLY A 788 19.53 34.12 -28.54
C GLY A 788 18.72 34.01 -27.25
N LEU A 789 19.37 33.74 -26.11
CA LEU A 789 18.72 33.48 -24.83
C LEU A 789 18.60 34.75 -24.00
N LEU A 790 17.59 34.80 -23.13
CA LEU A 790 17.47 35.78 -22.06
C LEU A 790 18.46 35.40 -20.94
N GLU A 791 19.51 36.21 -20.74
CA GLU A 791 20.60 35.94 -19.80
C GLU A 791 20.50 36.77 -18.51
N SER A 792 19.72 37.85 -18.51
CA SER A 792 19.56 38.74 -17.36
C SER A 792 18.13 39.29 -17.31
N TYR A 793 17.54 39.30 -16.12
CA TYR A 793 16.32 40.03 -15.83
C TYR A 793 16.45 40.64 -14.45
N SER A 794 16.86 41.91 -14.43
CA SER A 794 17.09 42.65 -13.19
C SER A 794 15.96 43.63 -12.91
N SER A 795 15.63 43.81 -11.64
CA SER A 795 14.70 44.84 -11.18
C SER A 795 15.24 45.54 -9.93
N ALA A 796 15.10 46.87 -9.88
CA ALA A 796 15.64 47.72 -8.82
C ALA A 796 17.13 47.47 -8.51
N GLY A 797 17.92 47.07 -9.51
CA GLY A 797 19.34 46.77 -9.37
C GLY A 797 19.68 45.38 -8.82
N ARG A 798 18.68 44.51 -8.61
CA ARG A 798 18.86 43.10 -8.24
C ARG A 798 18.66 42.22 -9.47
N GLU A 799 19.63 41.35 -9.74
CA GLU A 799 19.50 40.28 -10.73
C GLU A 799 18.62 39.15 -10.17
N LEU A 800 17.67 38.67 -10.98
CA LEU A 800 16.78 37.57 -10.59
C LEU A 800 17.21 36.23 -11.20
N LEU A 801 17.88 36.26 -12.35
CA LEU A 801 18.35 35.05 -13.05
C LEU A 801 19.79 34.72 -12.67
N GLN A 802 20.06 33.46 -12.35
CA GLN A 802 21.42 32.93 -12.19
C GLN A 802 21.97 32.27 -13.45
N ALA A 803 21.07 31.80 -14.32
CA ALA A 803 21.41 31.22 -15.61
C ALA A 803 20.42 31.67 -16.70
N PRO A 804 20.79 31.55 -17.99
CA PRO A 804 19.90 31.91 -19.09
C PRO A 804 18.60 31.08 -19.10
N VAL A 805 17.49 31.72 -19.51
CA VAL A 805 16.22 31.03 -19.74
C VAL A 805 16.33 30.17 -21.00
N VAL A 806 16.06 28.88 -20.88
CA VAL A 806 16.30 27.90 -21.95
C VAL A 806 15.05 27.07 -22.26
N PRO A 807 14.77 26.74 -23.54
CA PRO A 807 13.85 25.65 -23.88
C PRO A 807 14.24 24.34 -23.18
N ASN A 808 13.26 23.63 -22.63
CA ASN A 808 13.45 22.36 -21.93
C ASN A 808 12.45 21.32 -22.46
N PHE A 809 12.95 20.09 -22.64
CA PHE A 809 12.18 18.94 -23.14
C PHE A 809 12.36 17.68 -22.28
N TRP A 810 12.94 17.82 -21.08
CA TRP A 810 13.34 16.70 -20.24
C TRP A 810 12.89 16.88 -18.79
N ARG A 811 12.41 15.80 -18.18
CA ARG A 811 12.13 15.68 -16.74
C ARG A 811 13.06 14.66 -16.11
N ALA A 812 13.24 14.68 -14.79
CA ALA A 812 14.01 13.64 -14.12
C ALA A 812 13.25 12.31 -14.24
N THR A 813 13.92 11.25 -14.64
CA THR A 813 13.23 9.96 -14.88
C THR A 813 12.59 9.40 -13.60
N THR A 814 11.31 9.05 -13.65
CA THR A 814 10.64 8.27 -12.59
C THR A 814 11.04 6.79 -12.67
N ASP A 815 10.71 6.00 -11.64
CA ASP A 815 10.88 4.55 -11.71
C ASP A 815 10.08 3.92 -12.87
N ASN A 816 8.87 4.41 -13.17
CA ASN A 816 8.10 3.99 -14.34
C ASN A 816 8.80 4.34 -15.67
N ASP A 817 9.38 5.54 -15.77
CA ASP A 817 10.15 5.96 -16.95
C ASP A 817 11.35 5.01 -17.18
N ARG A 818 12.04 4.61 -16.10
CA ARG A 818 13.15 3.64 -16.16
C ARG A 818 12.65 2.25 -16.54
N GLY A 819 11.56 1.80 -15.93
CA GLY A 819 10.94 0.49 -16.18
C GLY A 819 10.52 0.27 -17.63
N ASN A 820 10.09 1.33 -18.33
CA ASN A 820 9.70 1.26 -19.74
C ASN A 820 10.76 1.78 -20.72
N HIS A 821 12.00 1.98 -20.26
CA HIS A 821 13.15 2.42 -21.05
C HIS A 821 12.95 3.78 -21.76
N LEU A 822 12.20 4.69 -21.15
CA LEU A 822 12.07 6.05 -21.67
C LEU A 822 13.41 6.80 -21.77
N PRO A 823 14.37 6.70 -20.81
CA PRO A 823 15.68 7.36 -20.92
C PRO A 823 16.36 7.06 -22.26
N GLU A 824 16.31 5.81 -22.71
CA GLU A 824 16.90 5.34 -23.96
C GLU A 824 16.07 5.79 -25.16
N ARG A 825 14.75 5.60 -25.09
CA ARG A 825 13.83 5.89 -26.21
C ARG A 825 13.76 7.39 -26.51
N ALA A 826 13.83 8.24 -25.48
CA ALA A 826 13.67 9.70 -25.56
C ALA A 826 15.00 10.47 -25.40
N ALA A 827 16.16 9.80 -25.46
CA ALA A 827 17.48 10.42 -25.22
C ALA A 827 17.77 11.69 -26.05
N ALA A 828 17.21 11.79 -27.26
CA ALA A 828 17.28 12.97 -28.12
C ALA A 828 16.75 14.24 -27.42
N TRP A 829 15.68 14.11 -26.63
CA TRP A 829 15.05 15.22 -25.91
C TRP A 829 15.87 15.66 -24.69
N ARG A 830 16.56 14.72 -24.03
CA ARG A 830 17.54 15.04 -22.98
C ARG A 830 18.66 15.91 -23.54
N ALA A 831 19.25 15.49 -24.66
CA ALA A 831 20.31 16.24 -25.33
C ALA A 831 19.82 17.59 -25.90
N ALA A 832 18.64 17.64 -26.50
CA ALA A 832 18.03 18.88 -27.02
C ALA A 832 17.71 19.91 -25.91
N SER A 833 17.56 19.45 -24.66
CA SER A 833 17.38 20.34 -23.50
C SER A 833 18.69 21.02 -23.08
N LEU A 834 19.84 20.45 -23.43
CA LEU A 834 21.17 20.98 -23.13
C LEU A 834 21.77 21.74 -24.33
N GLU A 835 21.63 21.19 -25.53
CA GLU A 835 22.26 21.70 -26.75
C GLU A 835 21.24 22.25 -27.76
N ARG A 836 21.51 23.46 -28.24
CA ARG A 836 20.66 24.15 -29.22
C ARG A 836 21.50 25.03 -30.14
N GLN A 837 21.00 25.27 -31.34
CA GLN A 837 21.62 26.15 -32.33
C GLN A 837 20.68 27.32 -32.64
N LEU A 838 21.16 28.55 -32.47
CA LEU A 838 20.47 29.75 -32.91
C LEU A 838 20.43 29.80 -34.45
N LEU A 839 19.24 29.94 -35.01
CA LEU A 839 18.99 30.10 -36.45
C LEU A 839 18.80 31.57 -36.81
N ASP A 840 17.96 32.27 -36.05
CA ASP A 840 17.66 33.69 -36.24
C ASP A 840 17.46 34.39 -34.90
N PHE A 841 17.82 35.68 -34.87
CA PHE A 841 17.61 36.56 -33.72
C PHE A 841 17.26 37.97 -34.18
N SER A 842 16.07 38.42 -33.82
CA SER A 842 15.56 39.75 -34.18
C SER A 842 14.95 40.45 -32.97
N ALA A 843 15.00 41.79 -32.99
CA ALA A 843 14.37 42.64 -32.00
C ALA A 843 13.77 43.85 -32.70
N GLU A 844 12.50 44.13 -32.42
CA GLU A 844 11.74 45.23 -33.01
C GLU A 844 10.95 46.00 -31.96
N GLN A 845 10.82 47.30 -32.19
CA GLN A 845 9.96 48.17 -31.39
C GLN A 845 8.51 47.98 -31.85
N VAL A 846 7.60 47.62 -30.94
CA VAL A 846 6.17 47.39 -31.21
C VAL A 846 5.38 48.60 -30.70
N GLY A 847 5.08 49.53 -31.60
CA GLY A 847 4.54 50.83 -31.23
C GLY A 847 5.45 51.57 -30.25
N ASP A 848 4.93 52.48 -29.44
CA ASP A 848 5.75 53.19 -28.44
C ASP A 848 5.83 52.44 -27.09
N GLU A 849 5.09 51.34 -26.92
CA GLU A 849 4.77 50.74 -25.62
C GLU A 849 5.52 49.44 -25.30
N ALA A 850 6.05 48.73 -26.32
CA ALA A 850 6.73 47.45 -26.10
C ALA A 850 7.91 47.21 -27.06
N VAL A 851 8.82 46.32 -26.66
CA VAL A 851 9.86 45.75 -27.53
C VAL A 851 9.61 44.25 -27.67
N ARG A 852 9.61 43.73 -28.89
CA ARG A 852 9.53 42.31 -29.19
C ARG A 852 10.88 41.76 -29.58
N VAL A 853 11.30 40.68 -28.92
CA VAL A 853 12.51 39.91 -29.23
C VAL A 853 12.09 38.52 -29.68
N THR A 854 12.58 38.07 -30.83
CA THR A 854 12.30 36.75 -31.39
C THR A 854 13.61 35.99 -31.59
N ALA A 855 13.67 34.77 -31.08
CA ALA A 855 14.78 33.85 -31.27
C ALA A 855 14.27 32.51 -31.83
N GLU A 856 14.91 32.03 -32.89
CA GLU A 856 14.59 30.74 -33.52
C GLU A 856 15.73 29.75 -33.32
N PHE A 857 15.38 28.53 -32.94
CA PHE A 857 16.35 27.48 -32.59
C PHE A 857 16.12 26.22 -33.39
N ALA A 858 17.22 25.56 -33.76
CA ALA A 858 17.26 24.15 -34.14
C ALA A 858 17.92 23.32 -33.04
N PHE A 859 17.62 22.02 -33.02
CA PHE A 859 18.17 21.08 -32.05
C PHE A 859 18.95 19.98 -32.77
N PRO A 860 20.30 20.01 -32.77
CA PRO A 860 21.10 19.01 -33.48
C PRO A 860 20.81 17.57 -33.06
N ALA A 861 20.53 17.34 -31.77
CA ALA A 861 20.20 16.02 -31.23
C ALA A 861 18.76 15.56 -31.55
N ALA A 862 17.88 16.45 -31.99
CA ALA A 862 16.51 16.17 -32.40
C ALA A 862 16.24 16.76 -33.80
N PRO A 863 16.80 16.16 -34.86
CA PRO A 863 16.81 16.73 -36.20
C PRO A 863 15.42 17.09 -36.73
N GLY A 864 15.32 18.22 -37.43
CA GLY A 864 14.06 18.73 -37.95
C GLY A 864 13.19 19.45 -36.93
N SER A 865 13.53 19.39 -35.63
CA SER A 865 12.81 20.14 -34.60
C SER A 865 13.20 21.62 -34.60
N GLN A 866 12.21 22.50 -34.43
CA GLN A 866 12.39 23.95 -34.36
C GLN A 866 11.64 24.54 -33.16
N CYS A 867 12.25 25.51 -32.48
CA CYS A 867 11.62 26.28 -31.40
C CYS A 867 11.70 27.77 -31.72
N THR A 868 10.58 28.48 -31.61
CA THR A 868 10.53 29.94 -31.66
C THR A 868 10.18 30.46 -30.27
N LEU A 869 11.05 31.30 -29.69
CA LEU A 869 10.77 32.05 -28.48
C LEU A 869 10.54 33.52 -28.85
N VAL A 870 9.43 34.07 -28.36
CA VAL A 870 9.06 35.48 -28.52
C VAL A 870 8.85 36.11 -27.15
N TYR A 871 9.59 37.17 -26.87
CA TYR A 871 9.46 37.98 -25.66
C TYR A 871 8.91 39.35 -26.03
N GLU A 872 7.77 39.74 -25.49
CA GLU A 872 7.22 41.10 -25.62
C GLU A 872 7.31 41.82 -24.27
N ILE A 873 8.18 42.84 -24.22
CA ILE A 873 8.56 43.53 -23.00
C ILE A 873 7.89 44.90 -22.98
N ARG A 874 7.06 45.14 -21.98
CA ARG A 874 6.26 46.38 -21.82
C ARG A 874 6.98 47.40 -20.93
N ARG A 875 6.55 48.66 -21.00
CA ARG A 875 7.13 49.77 -20.20
C ARG A 875 7.08 49.56 -18.68
N ASN A 876 6.14 48.76 -18.18
CA ASN A 876 5.99 48.43 -16.76
C ASN A 876 6.91 47.27 -16.31
N GLY A 877 7.71 46.69 -17.20
CA GLY A 877 8.60 45.58 -16.91
C GLY A 877 7.96 44.19 -16.99
N GLU A 878 6.66 44.11 -17.30
CA GLU A 878 6.01 42.85 -17.66
C GLU A 878 6.60 42.32 -18.97
N MET A 879 6.98 41.05 -18.97
CA MET A 879 7.52 40.33 -20.12
C MET A 879 6.60 39.17 -20.46
N GLU A 880 5.84 39.31 -21.54
CA GLU A 880 5.08 38.21 -22.12
C GLU A 880 6.03 37.30 -22.89
N SER A 881 6.07 36.02 -22.55
CA SER A 881 6.89 35.00 -23.20
C SER A 881 5.99 34.01 -23.92
N ARG A 882 6.26 33.78 -25.20
CA ARG A 882 5.59 32.79 -26.04
C ARG A 882 6.61 31.83 -26.63
N MET A 883 6.34 30.54 -26.52
CA MET A 883 7.10 29.49 -27.15
C MET A 883 6.21 28.73 -28.13
N ALA A 884 6.71 28.50 -29.33
CA ALA A 884 6.15 27.56 -30.29
C ALA A 884 7.20 26.52 -30.63
N PHE A 885 6.89 25.24 -30.37
CA PHE A 885 7.80 24.13 -30.62
C PHE A 885 7.21 23.15 -31.62
N ALA A 886 7.93 22.93 -32.72
CA ALA A 886 7.60 21.97 -33.75
C ALA A 886 8.64 20.82 -33.70
N PRO A 887 8.27 19.64 -33.17
CA PRO A 887 9.13 18.46 -33.21
C PRO A 887 9.41 18.00 -34.65
N GLY A 888 10.58 17.44 -34.90
CA GLY A 888 10.92 16.78 -36.16
C GLY A 888 10.13 15.49 -36.40
N GLU A 889 9.90 15.16 -37.68
CA GLU A 889 9.17 13.95 -38.07
C GLU A 889 9.91 12.67 -37.66
N GLY A 890 9.16 11.68 -37.15
CA GLY A 890 9.70 10.36 -36.79
C GLY A 890 10.46 10.31 -35.47
N LEU A 891 10.45 11.39 -34.69
CA LEU A 891 11.03 11.44 -33.34
C LEU A 891 10.11 10.74 -32.31
N PRO A 892 10.68 10.26 -31.18
CA PRO A 892 9.93 9.63 -30.09
C PRO A 892 9.05 10.66 -29.35
N GLU A 893 8.17 10.17 -28.49
CA GLU A 893 7.40 11.01 -27.56
C GLU A 893 8.30 11.88 -26.67
N LEU A 894 7.73 13.00 -26.22
CA LEU A 894 8.40 14.01 -25.40
C LEU A 894 8.09 13.82 -23.91
N PRO A 895 9.10 13.85 -23.04
CA PRO A 895 8.88 13.90 -21.59
C PRO A 895 8.18 15.16 -21.10
N GLU A 896 8.62 16.31 -21.60
CA GLU A 896 8.15 17.63 -21.17
C GLU A 896 8.28 18.60 -22.33
N ILE A 897 7.53 19.70 -22.32
CA ILE A 897 7.72 20.83 -23.22
C ILE A 897 7.54 22.13 -22.44
N GLY A 898 8.61 22.90 -22.31
CA GLY A 898 8.56 24.16 -21.56
C GLY A 898 9.85 24.97 -21.66
N VAL A 899 10.00 25.88 -20.69
CA VAL A 899 11.24 26.62 -20.45
C VAL A 899 11.70 26.42 -19.01
N ARG A 900 13.02 26.45 -18.83
CA ARG A 900 13.67 26.36 -17.51
C ARG A 900 14.39 27.65 -17.18
N LEU A 901 14.28 28.07 -15.92
CA LEU A 901 14.94 29.22 -15.33
C LEU A 901 15.68 28.76 -14.07
N GLU A 902 16.82 29.38 -13.78
CA GLU A 902 17.52 29.21 -12.51
C GLU A 902 17.51 30.57 -11.81
N LEU A 903 16.93 30.60 -10.62
CA LEU A 903 16.79 31.79 -9.78
C LEU A 903 17.76 31.72 -8.60
N ALA A 904 18.06 32.88 -8.02
CA ALA A 904 18.88 32.96 -6.81
C ALA A 904 18.31 32.07 -5.67
N PRO A 905 19.15 31.33 -4.91
CA PRO A 905 18.70 30.38 -3.91
C PRO A 905 17.92 31.02 -2.76
N GLU A 906 18.06 32.34 -2.54
CA GLU A 906 17.27 33.07 -1.56
C GLU A 906 15.81 33.26 -1.97
N LEU A 907 15.46 33.02 -3.24
CA LEU A 907 14.07 32.96 -3.72
C LEU A 907 13.51 31.57 -3.43
N ASP A 908 13.27 31.31 -2.14
CA ASP A 908 12.97 29.98 -1.58
C ASP A 908 11.51 29.81 -1.13
N ARG A 909 10.64 30.80 -1.37
CA ARG A 909 9.21 30.75 -1.03
C ARG A 909 8.36 30.75 -2.28
N LEU A 910 7.51 29.74 -2.41
CA LEU A 910 6.56 29.57 -3.49
C LEU A 910 5.14 29.82 -2.98
N SER A 911 4.37 30.62 -3.70
CA SER A 911 2.91 30.61 -3.62
C SER A 911 2.32 30.44 -5.02
N TRP A 912 1.20 29.74 -5.16
CA TRP A 912 0.57 29.53 -6.46
C TRP A 912 -0.95 29.43 -6.35
N TYR A 913 -1.63 29.85 -7.42
CA TYR A 913 -3.05 29.62 -7.64
C TYR A 913 -3.22 28.56 -8.73
N GLY A 914 -3.54 27.33 -8.34
CA GLY A 914 -3.60 26.16 -9.22
C GLY A 914 -3.97 24.91 -8.43
N ARG A 915 -3.66 23.71 -8.95
CA ARG A 915 -3.86 22.47 -8.18
C ARG A 915 -2.82 22.29 -7.07
N GLY A 916 -3.25 21.78 -5.92
CA GLY A 916 -2.38 21.57 -4.76
C GLY A 916 -3.12 21.04 -3.52
N PRO A 917 -2.47 21.05 -2.34
CA PRO A 917 -1.11 21.56 -2.10
C PRO A 917 0.00 20.62 -2.60
N PHE A 918 -0.27 19.32 -2.73
CA PHE A 918 0.68 18.30 -3.19
C PHE A 918 0.85 18.31 -4.71
N GLU A 919 1.81 17.52 -5.20
CA GLU A 919 2.10 17.40 -6.64
C GLU A 919 0.96 16.76 -7.44
N SER A 920 0.82 17.16 -8.70
CA SER A 920 -0.18 16.66 -9.65
C SER A 920 0.43 16.52 -11.04
N TYR A 921 -0.05 15.54 -11.81
CA TYR A 921 0.39 15.23 -13.17
C TYR A 921 -0.81 15.05 -14.09
N TRP A 922 -0.59 15.05 -15.41
CA TRP A 922 -1.66 15.01 -16.41
C TRP A 922 -2.66 13.86 -16.16
N ASP A 923 -2.13 12.68 -15.80
CA ASP A 923 -2.86 11.45 -15.51
C ASP A 923 -3.09 11.18 -14.01
N ARG A 924 -2.73 12.12 -13.13
CA ARG A 924 -2.86 12.02 -11.66
C ARG A 924 -3.06 13.40 -11.01
N LYS A 925 -4.26 13.94 -11.08
CA LYS A 925 -4.58 15.30 -10.59
C LYS A 925 -5.96 15.47 -9.98
N GLY A 926 -6.81 14.45 -10.02
CA GLY A 926 -8.18 14.52 -9.52
C GLY A 926 -8.24 14.80 -8.02
N GLY A 927 -7.32 14.24 -7.24
CA GLY A 927 -7.22 14.47 -5.80
C GLY A 927 -6.72 15.86 -5.41
N ALA A 928 -6.02 16.56 -6.31
CA ALA A 928 -5.48 17.90 -6.04
C ALA A 928 -6.51 18.99 -6.37
N ALA A 929 -7.02 19.66 -5.33
CA ALA A 929 -7.98 20.75 -5.48
C ALA A 929 -7.31 22.01 -6.03
N ILE A 930 -8.06 22.78 -6.81
CA ILE A 930 -7.69 24.12 -7.25
C ILE A 930 -7.89 25.10 -6.09
N GLY A 931 -6.86 25.85 -5.74
CA GLY A 931 -6.85 26.81 -4.65
C GLY A 931 -5.56 27.63 -4.62
N ARG A 932 -5.44 28.52 -3.64
CA ARG A 932 -4.18 29.22 -3.34
C ARG A 932 -3.42 28.43 -2.29
N TYR A 933 -2.15 28.17 -2.58
CA TYR A 933 -1.25 27.43 -1.72
C TYR A 933 0.09 28.15 -1.60
N GLU A 934 0.80 27.88 -0.51
CA GLU A 934 2.15 28.42 -0.26
C GLU A 934 3.02 27.40 0.47
N GLY A 935 4.34 27.53 0.31
CA GLY A 935 5.33 26.68 0.97
C GLY A 935 6.76 27.06 0.60
N LEU A 936 7.75 26.43 1.24
CA LEU A 936 9.14 26.58 0.82
C LEU A 936 9.41 25.72 -0.42
N VAL A 937 10.33 26.16 -1.26
CA VAL A 937 10.79 25.43 -2.46
C VAL A 937 11.32 24.04 -2.08
N ARG A 938 12.09 23.94 -0.99
CA ARG A 938 12.60 22.65 -0.49
C ARG A 938 11.49 21.69 -0.05
N ASP A 939 10.36 22.22 0.43
CA ASP A 939 9.22 21.42 0.91
C ASP A 939 8.37 20.91 -0.27
N GLN A 940 8.66 21.35 -1.51
CA GLN A 940 8.01 20.84 -2.72
C GLN A 940 8.68 19.56 -3.25
N MET A 941 9.85 19.20 -2.72
CA MET A 941 10.53 17.95 -3.05
C MET A 941 9.87 16.79 -2.29
N VAL A 942 9.42 15.78 -3.01
CA VAL A 942 8.79 14.59 -2.43
C VAL A 942 9.86 13.54 -2.16
N PRO A 943 9.99 13.01 -0.92
CA PRO A 943 11.14 12.22 -0.49
C PRO A 943 11.06 10.75 -0.96
N TYR A 944 10.93 10.53 -2.26
CA TYR A 944 11.01 9.19 -2.84
C TYR A 944 12.38 8.54 -2.55
N LEU A 945 12.39 7.21 -2.35
CA LEU A 945 13.60 6.44 -2.00
C LEU A 945 14.77 6.74 -2.95
N ARG A 946 14.47 6.77 -4.25
CA ARG A 946 15.38 7.23 -5.29
C ARG A 946 14.93 8.61 -5.79
N PRO A 947 15.81 9.63 -5.79
CA PRO A 947 15.50 10.93 -6.38
C PRO A 947 15.03 10.82 -7.84
N GLN A 948 13.96 11.55 -8.16
CA GLN A 948 13.27 11.50 -9.45
C GLN A 948 12.37 12.72 -9.66
N GLU A 949 11.64 12.78 -10.77
CA GLU A 949 10.63 13.84 -10.99
C GLU A 949 9.64 13.87 -9.81
N CYS A 950 9.48 15.06 -9.24
CA CYS A 950 8.50 15.35 -8.19
C CYS A 950 8.11 16.83 -8.24
N GLY A 951 7.07 17.21 -7.49
CA GLY A 951 6.73 18.61 -7.20
C GLY A 951 5.93 19.34 -8.27
N ASN A 952 5.54 18.69 -9.38
CA ASN A 952 4.80 19.34 -10.46
C ASN A 952 3.42 19.85 -10.00
N LYS A 953 3.00 21.01 -10.50
CA LYS A 953 1.69 21.63 -10.23
C LYS A 953 0.98 21.86 -11.55
N THR A 954 -0.21 21.30 -11.70
CA THR A 954 -1.01 21.45 -12.92
C THR A 954 -2.05 22.56 -12.79
N GLU A 955 -2.51 23.07 -13.95
CA GLU A 955 -3.57 24.09 -14.05
C GLU A 955 -3.26 25.35 -13.22
N VAL A 956 -2.00 25.81 -13.24
CA VAL A 956 -1.55 27.00 -12.53
C VAL A 956 -1.91 28.25 -13.32
N ARG A 957 -2.65 29.15 -12.68
CA ARG A 957 -3.00 30.49 -13.20
C ARG A 957 -1.86 31.46 -12.95
N SER A 958 -1.35 31.46 -11.71
CA SER A 958 -0.24 32.33 -11.31
C SER A 958 0.56 31.73 -10.18
N ALA A 959 1.82 32.15 -10.07
CA ALA A 959 2.70 31.81 -8.96
C ALA A 959 3.68 32.94 -8.66
N ASP A 960 4.03 33.10 -7.38
CA ASP A 960 5.07 34.00 -6.90
C ASP A 960 6.19 33.19 -6.27
N ILE A 961 7.43 33.47 -6.70
CA ILE A 961 8.66 32.90 -6.14
C ILE A 961 9.46 34.06 -5.54
N VAL A 962 9.49 34.14 -4.22
CA VAL A 962 9.98 35.31 -3.49
C VAL A 962 10.97 34.92 -2.40
N ASP A 963 11.73 35.91 -1.96
CA ASP A 963 12.58 35.77 -0.77
C ASP A 963 11.80 36.00 0.53
N ALA A 964 12.51 35.96 1.65
CA ALA A 964 11.95 36.25 2.98
C ALA A 964 11.42 37.69 3.15
N GLN A 965 11.73 38.62 2.24
CA GLN A 965 11.19 39.99 2.23
C GLN A 965 9.97 40.13 1.31
N GLY A 966 9.61 39.08 0.57
CA GLY A 966 8.49 39.06 -0.37
C GLY A 966 8.81 39.65 -1.74
N SER A 967 10.09 39.92 -2.04
CA SER A 967 10.53 40.40 -3.36
C SER A 967 10.99 39.25 -4.23
N GLY A 968 10.58 39.22 -5.49
CA GLY A 968 10.94 38.14 -6.41
C GLY A 968 10.24 38.21 -7.76
N LEU A 969 9.86 37.03 -8.26
CA LEU A 969 9.33 36.82 -9.60
C LEU A 969 7.90 36.26 -9.54
N ARG A 970 7.00 36.91 -10.26
CA ARG A 970 5.66 36.44 -10.57
C ARG A 970 5.61 35.82 -11.95
N ILE A 971 4.94 34.69 -12.03
CA ILE A 971 4.59 33.97 -13.27
C ILE A 971 3.07 33.99 -13.38
N ALA A 972 2.53 34.33 -14.55
CA ALA A 972 1.10 34.16 -14.84
C ALA A 972 0.89 33.43 -16.17
N GLY A 973 0.11 32.36 -16.17
CA GLY A 973 -0.21 31.60 -17.37
C GLY A 973 -1.18 32.34 -18.28
N LEU A 974 -1.11 32.08 -19.60
CA LEU A 974 -2.01 32.65 -20.60
C LEU A 974 -2.73 31.54 -21.38
N PRO A 975 -3.78 30.89 -20.82
CA PRO A 975 -4.37 31.15 -19.49
C PRO A 975 -3.80 30.29 -18.35
N LEU A 976 -3.16 29.16 -18.65
CA LEU A 976 -2.67 28.20 -17.66
C LEU A 976 -1.29 27.68 -18.05
N VAL A 977 -0.52 27.28 -17.05
CA VAL A 977 0.75 26.56 -17.21
C VAL A 977 0.80 25.37 -16.25
N GLU A 978 1.70 24.44 -16.53
CA GLU A 978 2.24 23.54 -15.50
C GLU A 978 3.51 24.18 -14.92
N LEU A 979 3.71 24.01 -13.61
CA LEU A 979 4.80 24.64 -12.88
C LEU A 979 5.52 23.63 -11.99
N ASN A 980 6.84 23.60 -12.09
CA ASN A 980 7.72 22.89 -11.16
C ASN A 980 8.74 23.87 -10.57
N VAL A 981 8.88 23.87 -9.24
CA VAL A 981 9.86 24.72 -8.54
C VAL A 981 10.54 23.88 -7.47
N LEU A 982 11.82 23.58 -7.68
CA LEU A 982 12.61 22.71 -6.80
C LEU A 982 14.01 23.31 -6.55
N PRO A 983 14.72 22.84 -5.50
CA PRO A 983 16.12 23.22 -5.28
C PRO A 983 17.10 22.64 -6.33
N TYR A 984 16.64 21.76 -7.21
CA TYR A 984 17.48 21.01 -8.14
C TYR A 984 16.89 21.01 -9.55
N THR A 985 17.76 20.96 -10.55
CA THR A 985 17.40 20.68 -11.93
C THR A 985 17.04 19.20 -12.12
N PRO A 986 16.32 18.84 -13.20
CA PRO A 986 16.11 17.44 -13.57
C PRO A 986 17.39 16.61 -13.66
N PHE A 987 18.49 17.24 -14.10
CA PHE A 987 19.76 16.57 -14.32
C PHE A 987 20.47 16.25 -13.01
N GLU A 988 20.44 17.17 -12.03
CA GLU A 988 21.02 16.94 -10.70
C GLU A 988 20.25 15.88 -9.92
N LEU A 989 18.92 15.82 -10.05
CA LEU A 989 18.11 14.78 -9.41
C LEU A 989 18.48 13.37 -9.92
N GLU A 990 18.77 13.23 -11.21
CA GLU A 990 19.11 11.93 -11.82
C GLU A 990 20.49 11.38 -11.41
N GLU A 991 21.39 12.23 -10.91
CA GLU A 991 22.78 11.86 -10.60
C GLU A 991 22.90 10.99 -9.34
N TYR A 992 21.89 10.98 -8.47
CA TYR A 992 21.98 10.37 -7.15
C TYR A 992 20.97 9.25 -6.95
N THR A 993 21.40 8.22 -6.21
CA THR A 993 20.58 7.06 -5.88
C THR A 993 19.75 7.27 -4.62
N HIS A 994 20.14 8.21 -3.75
CA HIS A 994 19.48 8.49 -2.48
C HIS A 994 19.36 10.00 -2.21
N PRO A 995 18.30 10.45 -1.50
CA PRO A 995 18.11 11.87 -1.17
C PRO A 995 19.26 12.49 -0.37
N HIS A 996 19.85 11.75 0.56
CA HIS A 996 20.94 12.25 1.42
C HIS A 996 22.25 12.51 0.65
N LEU A 997 22.37 12.00 -0.58
CA LEU A 997 23.54 12.22 -1.45
C LEU A 997 23.40 13.50 -2.29
N LEU A 998 22.21 14.12 -2.34
CA LEU A 998 22.01 15.37 -3.05
C LEU A 998 22.86 16.48 -2.41
N PRO A 999 23.59 17.28 -3.22
CA PRO A 999 24.43 18.36 -2.70
C PRO A 999 23.59 19.50 -2.12
N GLU A 1000 24.20 20.40 -1.36
CA GLU A 1000 23.53 21.66 -1.00
C GLU A 1000 23.17 22.44 -2.27
N SER A 1001 21.90 22.83 -2.40
CA SER A 1001 21.40 23.54 -3.58
C SER A 1001 22.04 24.92 -3.71
N ALA A 1002 22.44 25.26 -4.95
CA ALA A 1002 23.01 26.56 -5.28
C ALA A 1002 21.99 27.53 -5.91
N HIS A 1003 20.76 27.07 -6.22
CA HIS A 1003 19.78 27.82 -6.99
C HIS A 1003 18.34 27.29 -6.78
N THR A 1004 17.34 28.12 -7.08
CA THR A 1004 15.95 27.68 -7.23
C THR A 1004 15.70 27.36 -8.71
N SER A 1005 15.49 26.09 -9.06
CA SER A 1005 15.20 25.64 -10.42
C SER A 1005 13.69 25.71 -10.69
N VAL A 1006 13.31 26.48 -11.71
CA VAL A 1006 11.92 26.70 -12.12
C VAL A 1006 11.71 26.13 -13.52
N ARG A 1007 10.70 25.28 -13.70
CA ARG A 1007 10.21 24.87 -15.03
C ARG A 1007 8.79 25.36 -15.22
N ILE A 1008 8.57 26.08 -16.33
CA ILE A 1008 7.27 26.58 -16.76
C ILE A 1008 6.92 25.83 -18.04
N ASN A 1009 5.89 24.99 -17.97
CA ASN A 1009 5.63 23.98 -18.97
C ASN A 1009 4.30 24.22 -19.67
N ALA A 1010 4.26 23.97 -20.98
CA ALA A 1010 3.01 23.79 -21.72
C ALA A 1010 2.29 22.54 -21.22
N ALA A 1011 3.05 21.46 -21.08
CA ALA A 1011 2.61 20.16 -20.61
C ALA A 1011 3.83 19.29 -20.28
N GLN A 1012 3.63 18.37 -19.33
CA GLN A 1012 4.47 17.22 -19.06
C GLN A 1012 3.67 15.94 -19.36
N MET A 1013 4.32 14.89 -19.89
CA MET A 1013 3.65 13.59 -20.06
C MET A 1013 3.21 13.03 -18.69
N GLY A 1014 2.20 12.14 -18.70
CA GLY A 1014 1.75 11.45 -17.49
C GLY A 1014 2.86 10.62 -16.80
N VAL A 1015 2.66 10.30 -15.52
CA VAL A 1015 3.60 9.48 -14.73
C VAL A 1015 3.43 7.97 -14.96
N GLY A 1016 2.28 7.55 -15.51
CA GLY A 1016 1.99 6.13 -15.74
C GLY A 1016 1.87 5.33 -14.43
N GLY A 1017 2.04 4.01 -14.54
CA GLY A 1017 1.97 3.11 -13.38
C GLY A 1017 1.04 1.92 -13.53
N ASN A 1018 0.63 1.52 -14.73
CA ASN A 1018 -0.05 0.23 -14.90
C ASN A 1018 0.85 -0.91 -14.40
N ASP A 1019 2.14 -0.84 -14.75
CA ASP A 1019 3.28 -1.55 -14.15
C ASP A 1019 4.53 -0.64 -14.19
N SER A 1020 5.65 -1.09 -13.62
CA SER A 1020 6.93 -0.37 -13.63
C SER A 1020 8.06 -1.16 -14.32
N TRP A 1021 7.73 -2.02 -15.29
CA TRP A 1021 8.69 -2.87 -16.01
C TRP A 1021 8.38 -3.05 -17.50
N GLY A 1022 7.52 -2.19 -18.06
CA GLY A 1022 7.34 -2.11 -19.51
C GLY A 1022 6.15 -1.25 -19.95
N ALA A 1023 5.17 -1.01 -19.09
CA ALA A 1023 4.02 -0.19 -19.40
C ALA A 1023 4.43 1.24 -19.74
N LEU A 1024 3.92 1.71 -20.89
CA LEU A 1024 3.98 3.10 -21.26
C LEU A 1024 2.85 3.88 -20.59
N THR A 1025 3.06 5.19 -20.43
CA THR A 1025 1.98 6.13 -20.16
C THR A 1025 0.87 5.93 -21.19
N LEU A 1026 -0.40 6.02 -20.76
CA LEU A 1026 -1.52 5.81 -21.66
C LEU A 1026 -1.49 6.83 -22.82
N PRO A 1027 -1.95 6.44 -24.04
CA PRO A 1027 -1.87 7.29 -25.23
C PRO A 1027 -2.47 8.69 -25.06
N GLU A 1028 -3.55 8.82 -24.31
CA GLU A 1028 -4.24 10.08 -23.99
C GLU A 1028 -3.41 11.05 -23.14
N TYR A 1029 -2.38 10.55 -22.45
CA TYR A 1029 -1.48 11.31 -21.58
C TYR A 1029 -0.03 11.37 -22.10
N THR A 1030 0.15 11.08 -23.40
CA THR A 1030 1.45 11.07 -24.08
C THR A 1030 1.65 12.28 -25.00
N LEU A 1031 2.83 12.91 -24.91
CA LEU A 1031 3.21 14.02 -25.80
C LEU A 1031 3.88 13.49 -27.09
N TYR A 1032 3.09 13.22 -28.12
CA TYR A 1032 3.60 12.77 -29.42
C TYR A 1032 4.34 13.88 -30.22
N ALA A 1033 5.48 13.53 -30.82
CA ALA A 1033 6.28 14.39 -31.68
C ALA A 1033 5.69 14.63 -33.10
N ASN A 1034 4.36 14.69 -33.21
CA ASN A 1034 3.62 14.81 -34.48
C ASN A 1034 2.77 16.09 -34.58
N ARG A 1035 2.94 17.03 -33.64
CA ARG A 1035 2.17 18.27 -33.56
C ARG A 1035 3.00 19.41 -33.01
N VAL A 1036 2.57 20.64 -33.30
CA VAL A 1036 3.15 21.85 -32.71
C VAL A 1036 2.59 22.06 -31.31
N TYR A 1037 3.47 22.40 -30.38
CA TYR A 1037 3.14 22.73 -28.99
C TYR A 1037 3.37 24.22 -28.74
N GLN A 1038 2.54 24.81 -27.89
CA GLN A 1038 2.58 26.23 -27.56
C GLN A 1038 2.54 26.44 -26.05
N LEU A 1039 3.34 27.40 -25.58
CA LEU A 1039 3.35 27.89 -24.21
C LEU A 1039 3.28 29.43 -24.25
N ALA A 1040 2.45 30.02 -23.40
CA ALA A 1040 2.39 31.46 -23.22
C ALA A 1040 2.20 31.80 -21.73
N PHE A 1041 2.99 32.73 -21.23
CA PHE A 1041 2.95 33.21 -19.85
C PHE A 1041 3.56 34.61 -19.76
N THR A 1042 3.34 35.30 -18.63
CA THR A 1042 4.05 36.54 -18.31
C THR A 1042 5.01 36.34 -17.15
N LEU A 1043 6.13 37.06 -17.21
CA LEU A 1043 7.06 37.27 -16.10
C LEU A 1043 6.94 38.71 -15.66
N GLN A 1044 6.83 38.91 -14.36
CA GLN A 1044 6.82 40.24 -13.77
C GLN A 1044 7.47 40.19 -12.40
N ARG A 1045 8.13 41.27 -11.99
CA ARG A 1045 8.50 41.44 -10.59
C ARG A 1045 7.26 41.41 -9.68
N CYS A 1046 7.39 40.78 -8.51
CA CYS A 1046 6.46 40.96 -7.40
C CYS A 1046 7.19 41.34 -6.10
N GLY A 1047 6.47 41.95 -5.16
CA GLY A 1047 7.04 42.52 -3.93
C GLY A 1047 7.51 43.97 -4.05
N LEU A 1048 7.72 44.62 -2.90
CA LEU A 1048 8.13 46.03 -2.79
C LEU A 1048 9.44 46.35 -3.49
#